data_AF-A0A2Z4PUY5-F1
#
_entry.id   AF-A0A2Z4PUY5-F1
#
_cell.length_a   1.000
_cell.length_b   1.000
_cell.length_c   1.000
_cell.angle_alpha   90.00
_cell.angle_beta   90.00
_cell.angle_gamma   90.00
#
_symmetry.space_group_name_H-M   'P 1'
#
loop_
_entity.id
_entity.type
_entity.pdbx_description
1 polymer ?
#
loop_
_entity_poly.entity_id
_entity_poly.type
_entity_poly.pdbx_seq_one_letter_code
_entity_poly.pdbx_strand_id
1 'polypeptide(L)'
;MDVTKQINAFPFMVDVDTELTSSLTDLACIKKLKAGEVLAKQFEIGQCIYFLLEGEIGISVPLQETGKSYSVGLINNILSPIGWSAFRHPSRYATTFTATKSSTLLMWPIVELQKILDANLPFANQFLQFVYEESLPVLTNVQNQTRPFFSNESLAFEETRPLINYETQAQALKDAISLLNYAPFCETFTQAEIHTLAKKSSILLAHQGDILCQQDQPADGLYLLIKGKVVVSYQTDSGDIITTRSISRAGTVLAWTTQNTTLKNRTSIISSRDSSILFISQDDLLEVFNENPKISVKYLYRLIWLVGTHLLAARMRYLSQIANDEALAVSNVIEQNAALLPVSSPLYKVNELLKSAITTDEAFGVLYKCLHFGCVLERTIAGMCLDILKDLQRENAFYRHLQNVYDTINSLPKETSVLDARRLGTELFKQAFQQVPYVIKGLENLPKKAGSLFIYNHLLGSATNRLPNGFRFSMDAQFIGSMVIDNEYGVSGQRVIRRSKESEFWRDDFYGRFGNIFINSWEDLATDTPEYDDFIKHSQDTLRQNFPLMISPEGKSFGTHQSPGAFLPHAFELAGSMGSEEPWIVPIVVANFDQRADHNIYTVIIKRAFKLSSRVDYTDKKALNKFLAAYQEEYKGYVNEAVELSREIHQYPIFSGKNGYRSNVMSLNQIDVEFESDVRELEFHLAYQEYKEQPVAFYGSSTMRLWSDFARHFRDKDGINLGFGGATLEACVYYFERIILPHKPRSLVIYAGDNDIGNHCDSNKVVELYIELLQKIDRHLPGIPVTLISIKCSPARIKMRSTIEKTNIQLARLAKTRPNTQYLDLFSTLLDKHGEIKENLFEGDKLHLNHKAYDLWTKQLLETEGFIFNKE
;
A
#
# COMPACT_ATOMS: atom_id res chain seq x y z
N MET A 1 32.39 -6.09 -40.57
CA MET A 1 31.97 -4.69 -40.35
C MET A 1 33.24 -3.93 -40.04
N ASP A 2 33.40 -2.79 -40.68
CA ASP A 2 34.48 -1.85 -40.37
C ASP A 2 34.20 -1.22 -39.00
N VAL A 3 35.06 -1.53 -38.03
CA VAL A 3 34.92 -1.09 -36.62
C VAL A 3 34.96 0.44 -36.54
N THR A 4 35.90 1.06 -37.25
CA THR A 4 36.07 2.52 -37.30
C THR A 4 34.82 3.20 -37.82
N LYS A 5 34.23 2.66 -38.90
CA LYS A 5 32.97 3.18 -39.45
C LYS A 5 31.81 3.09 -38.45
N GLN A 6 31.73 2.01 -37.67
CA GLN A 6 30.67 1.86 -36.67
C GLN A 6 30.85 2.82 -35.49
N ILE A 7 32.07 2.98 -34.99
CA ILE A 7 32.37 3.90 -33.89
C ILE A 7 32.05 5.34 -34.29
N ASN A 8 32.51 5.78 -35.46
CA ASN A 8 32.25 7.14 -35.94
C ASN A 8 30.76 7.43 -36.20
N ALA A 9 29.90 6.41 -36.21
CA ALA A 9 28.46 6.57 -36.32
C ALA A 9 27.77 6.83 -34.96
N PHE A 10 28.46 6.67 -33.83
CA PHE A 10 27.89 6.97 -32.52
C PHE A 10 27.72 8.48 -32.33
N PRO A 11 26.58 8.93 -31.79
CA PRO A 11 26.32 10.36 -31.56
C PRO A 11 27.37 11.07 -30.68
N PHE A 12 27.97 10.36 -29.72
CA PHE A 12 29.00 10.94 -28.84
C PHE A 12 30.37 11.12 -29.50
N MET A 13 30.58 10.71 -30.75
CA MET A 13 31.86 10.80 -31.45
C MET A 13 32.06 12.08 -32.27
N VAL A 14 31.05 12.95 -32.37
CA VAL A 14 31.02 14.10 -33.30
C VAL A 14 32.17 15.10 -33.09
N ASP A 15 32.65 15.27 -31.85
CA ASP A 15 33.71 16.24 -31.51
C ASP A 15 34.91 15.59 -30.79
N VAL A 16 35.10 14.28 -30.99
CA VAL A 16 36.20 13.53 -30.38
C VAL A 16 37.47 13.69 -31.23
N ASP A 17 38.59 14.04 -30.60
CA ASP A 17 39.85 14.23 -31.30
C ASP A 17 40.37 12.92 -31.92
N THR A 18 41.28 13.03 -32.88
CA THR A 18 41.77 11.89 -33.66
C THR A 18 42.55 10.87 -32.83
N GLU A 19 43.26 11.29 -31.79
CA GLU A 19 44.05 10.41 -30.93
C GLU A 19 43.15 9.55 -30.05
N LEU A 20 42.14 10.19 -29.44
CA LEU A 20 41.11 9.52 -28.67
C LEU A 20 40.24 8.60 -29.54
N THR A 21 39.89 9.03 -30.75
CA THR A 21 39.16 8.20 -31.72
C THR A 21 39.96 6.95 -32.09
N SER A 22 41.27 7.07 -32.33
CA SER A 22 42.14 5.91 -32.57
C SER A 22 42.15 4.98 -31.36
N SER A 23 42.32 5.53 -30.16
CA SER A 23 42.35 4.75 -28.90
C SER A 23 41.06 3.97 -28.67
N LEU A 24 39.90 4.60 -28.89
CA LEU A 24 38.59 3.94 -28.78
C LEU A 24 38.41 2.86 -29.86
N THR A 25 38.92 3.10 -31.06
CA THR A 25 38.88 2.14 -32.17
C THR A 25 39.73 0.92 -31.90
N ASP A 26 40.94 1.12 -31.39
CA ASP A 26 41.88 0.04 -31.04
C ASP A 26 41.36 -0.83 -29.89
N LEU A 27 40.58 -0.25 -28.97
CA LEU A 27 39.95 -0.96 -27.86
C LEU A 27 38.64 -1.68 -28.22
N ALA A 28 37.98 -1.28 -29.31
CA ALA A 28 36.68 -1.82 -29.66
C ALA A 28 36.76 -3.17 -30.37
N CYS A 29 35.77 -4.02 -30.15
CA CYS A 29 35.60 -5.26 -30.91
C CYS A 29 34.16 -5.43 -31.39
N ILE A 30 33.96 -6.20 -32.48
CA ILE A 30 32.65 -6.61 -32.95
C ILE A 30 32.37 -8.03 -32.49
N LYS A 31 31.32 -8.21 -31.69
CA LYS A 31 30.80 -9.51 -31.27
C LYS A 31 29.61 -9.88 -32.15
N LYS A 32 29.67 -11.04 -32.80
CA LYS A 32 28.52 -11.62 -33.51
C LYS A 32 27.99 -12.80 -32.72
N LEU A 33 26.67 -12.89 -32.63
CA LEU A 33 25.94 -13.97 -31.97
C LEU A 33 24.93 -14.58 -32.93
N LYS A 34 24.79 -15.90 -32.89
CA LYS A 34 23.67 -16.61 -33.51
C LYS A 34 22.49 -16.63 -32.54
N ALA A 35 21.28 -16.83 -33.07
CA ALA A 35 20.11 -17.07 -32.23
C ALA A 35 20.36 -18.25 -31.27
N GLY A 36 20.07 -18.04 -29.98
CA GLY A 36 20.31 -18.99 -28.89
C GLY A 36 21.66 -18.82 -28.18
N GLU A 37 22.62 -18.06 -28.72
CA GLU A 37 23.92 -17.85 -28.07
C GLU A 37 23.82 -16.87 -26.90
N VAL A 38 24.44 -17.22 -25.77
CA VAL A 38 24.49 -16.40 -24.57
C VAL A 38 25.61 -15.36 -24.71
N LEU A 39 25.27 -14.08 -24.55
CA LEU A 39 26.23 -12.98 -24.53
C LEU A 39 26.95 -12.91 -23.19
N ALA A 40 26.19 -12.96 -22.10
CA ALA A 40 26.69 -12.93 -20.73
C ALA A 40 25.63 -13.50 -19.76
N LYS A 41 26.07 -14.14 -18.67
CA LYS A 41 25.16 -14.66 -17.64
C LYS A 41 25.09 -13.73 -16.44
N GLN A 42 23.95 -13.80 -15.74
CA GLN A 42 23.78 -13.18 -14.44
C GLN A 42 24.93 -13.58 -13.49
N PHE A 43 25.47 -12.61 -12.75
CA PHE A 43 26.58 -12.75 -11.80
C PHE A 43 27.97 -13.06 -12.39
N GLU A 44 28.13 -13.17 -13.71
CA GLU A 44 29.47 -13.19 -14.31
C GLU A 44 30.18 -11.83 -14.10
N ILE A 45 31.52 -11.85 -14.04
CA ILE A 45 32.30 -10.59 -14.03
C ILE A 45 31.97 -9.84 -15.33
N GLY A 46 31.50 -8.61 -15.17
CA GLY A 46 31.30 -7.65 -16.22
C GLY A 46 32.63 -7.12 -16.74
N GLN A 47 33.13 -7.76 -17.79
CA GLN A 47 34.38 -7.40 -18.43
C GLN A 47 34.20 -6.29 -19.48
N CYS A 48 33.01 -6.18 -20.07
CA CYS A 48 32.76 -5.33 -21.22
C CYS A 48 31.39 -4.66 -21.14
N ILE A 49 31.27 -3.49 -21.76
CA ILE A 49 29.98 -2.90 -22.15
C ILE A 49 29.75 -3.19 -23.62
N TYR A 50 28.51 -3.48 -24.00
CA TYR A 50 28.13 -3.75 -25.38
C TYR A 50 27.10 -2.74 -25.86
N PHE A 51 27.04 -2.51 -27.17
CA PHE A 51 26.02 -1.71 -27.83
C PHE A 51 25.47 -2.51 -29.02
N LEU A 52 24.14 -2.63 -29.09
CA LEU A 52 23.48 -3.40 -30.16
C LEU A 52 23.59 -2.66 -31.50
N LEU A 53 24.22 -3.25 -32.52
CA LEU A 53 24.29 -2.67 -33.86
C LEU A 53 23.22 -3.24 -34.79
N GLU A 54 22.90 -4.52 -34.63
CA GLU A 54 21.89 -5.24 -35.38
C GLU A 54 21.40 -6.44 -34.55
N GLY A 55 20.13 -6.82 -34.69
CA GLY A 55 19.57 -8.03 -34.10
C GLY A 55 18.73 -7.75 -32.85
N GLU A 56 18.73 -8.70 -31.92
CA GLU A 56 17.84 -8.71 -30.76
C GLU A 56 18.40 -9.58 -29.63
N ILE A 57 18.44 -9.03 -28.43
CA ILE A 57 18.95 -9.68 -27.23
C ILE A 57 17.83 -9.81 -26.20
N GLY A 58 17.48 -11.04 -25.84
CA GLY A 58 16.57 -11.35 -24.75
C GLY A 58 17.26 -11.24 -23.39
N ILE A 59 16.49 -10.78 -22.39
CA ILE A 59 16.94 -10.64 -21.01
C ILE A 59 16.20 -11.66 -20.16
N SER A 60 16.92 -12.45 -19.38
CA SER A 60 16.33 -13.46 -18.53
C SER A 60 16.95 -13.51 -17.13
N VAL A 61 16.14 -14.00 -16.18
CA VAL A 61 16.52 -14.25 -14.80
C VAL A 61 16.44 -15.76 -14.55
N PRO A 62 17.59 -16.45 -14.45
CA PRO A 62 17.63 -17.86 -14.11
C PRO A 62 17.36 -18.05 -12.61
N LEU A 63 16.50 -19.01 -12.27
CA LEU A 63 16.25 -19.40 -10.89
C LEU A 63 17.05 -20.65 -10.56
N GLN A 64 17.97 -20.54 -9.60
CA GLN A 64 18.88 -21.63 -9.25
C GLN A 64 18.15 -22.85 -8.67
N GLU A 65 17.10 -22.65 -7.87
CA GLU A 65 16.39 -23.74 -7.18
C GLU A 65 15.48 -24.56 -8.10
N THR A 66 14.86 -23.93 -9.10
CA THR A 66 13.85 -24.58 -9.97
C THR A 66 14.38 -24.94 -11.36
N GLY A 67 15.55 -24.43 -11.73
CA GLY A 67 16.12 -24.56 -13.09
C GLY A 67 15.32 -23.83 -14.17
N LYS A 68 14.27 -23.07 -13.79
CA LYS A 68 13.47 -22.25 -14.73
C LYS A 68 14.18 -20.93 -15.01
N SER A 69 14.02 -20.42 -16.21
CA SER A 69 14.46 -19.08 -16.60
C SER A 69 13.27 -18.28 -17.07
N TYR A 70 13.06 -17.09 -16.49
CA TYR A 70 11.97 -16.20 -16.86
C TYR A 70 12.49 -15.10 -17.77
N SER A 71 11.81 -14.89 -18.90
CA SER A 71 12.08 -13.74 -19.77
C SER A 71 11.52 -12.48 -19.11
N VAL A 72 12.39 -11.50 -18.86
CA VAL A 72 12.05 -10.24 -18.16
C VAL A 72 12.31 -9.01 -19.01
N GLY A 73 12.50 -9.18 -20.32
CA GLY A 73 12.65 -8.06 -21.24
C GLY A 73 13.39 -8.43 -22.52
N LEU A 74 13.48 -7.44 -23.41
CA LEU A 74 14.09 -7.53 -24.71
C LEU A 74 14.84 -6.24 -25.02
N ILE A 75 15.96 -6.35 -25.72
CA ILE A 75 16.72 -5.23 -26.28
C ILE A 75 16.76 -5.41 -27.79
N ASN A 76 16.05 -4.54 -28.51
CA ASN A 76 15.93 -4.54 -29.97
C ASN A 76 16.17 -3.15 -30.59
N ASN A 77 16.36 -2.11 -29.78
CA ASN A 77 16.74 -0.79 -30.25
C ASN A 77 18.24 -0.75 -30.53
N ILE A 78 18.60 -0.32 -31.74
CA ILE A 78 20.00 -0.10 -32.12
C ILE A 78 20.61 0.92 -31.15
N LEU A 79 21.89 0.75 -30.84
CA LEU A 79 22.67 1.53 -29.88
C LEU A 79 22.28 1.38 -28.42
N SER A 80 21.31 0.53 -28.07
CA SER A 80 21.04 0.23 -26.66
C SER A 80 22.28 -0.35 -25.98
N PRO A 81 22.71 0.21 -24.83
CA PRO A 81 23.81 -0.34 -24.07
C PRO A 81 23.39 -1.70 -23.47
N ILE A 82 24.34 -2.58 -23.20
CA ILE A 82 24.13 -3.86 -22.52
C ILE A 82 25.30 -4.06 -21.56
N GLY A 83 24.99 -4.46 -20.33
CA GLY A 83 26.00 -4.75 -19.31
C GLY A 83 26.55 -3.51 -18.57
N TRP A 84 25.90 -2.34 -18.68
CA TRP A 84 26.33 -1.11 -18.00
C TRP A 84 26.33 -1.22 -16.46
N SER A 85 25.67 -2.23 -15.87
CA SER A 85 25.79 -2.54 -14.43
C SER A 85 27.24 -2.80 -14.01
N ALA A 86 28.09 -3.18 -14.97
CA ALA A 86 29.49 -3.47 -14.74
C ALA A 86 30.36 -2.22 -14.47
N PHE A 87 29.86 -1.00 -14.71
CA PHE A 87 30.50 0.23 -14.22
C PHE A 87 30.51 0.33 -12.69
N ARG A 88 29.66 -0.44 -12.00
CA ARG A 88 29.59 -0.45 -10.55
C ARG A 88 30.31 -1.68 -10.00
N HIS A 89 31.25 -1.47 -9.07
CA HIS A 89 31.86 -2.55 -8.30
C HIS A 89 30.78 -3.41 -7.60
N PRO A 90 30.85 -4.76 -7.64
CA PRO A 90 31.98 -5.61 -8.05
C PRO A 90 32.02 -5.95 -9.55
N SER A 91 31.43 -5.10 -10.39
CA SER A 91 31.40 -5.19 -11.85
C SER A 91 30.81 -6.52 -12.30
N ARG A 92 29.51 -6.69 -12.08
CA ARG A 92 28.77 -7.93 -12.40
C ARG A 92 27.58 -7.63 -13.29
N TYR A 93 27.24 -8.57 -14.16
CA TYR A 93 26.01 -8.48 -14.94
C TYR A 93 24.79 -8.82 -14.07
N ALA A 94 23.79 -7.94 -14.09
CA ALA A 94 22.58 -8.09 -13.28
C ALA A 94 21.64 -9.20 -13.78
N THR A 95 21.70 -9.54 -15.08
CA THR A 95 20.79 -10.48 -15.75
C THR A 95 21.54 -11.31 -16.79
N THR A 96 20.91 -12.39 -17.26
CA THR A 96 21.42 -13.18 -18.39
C THR A 96 20.94 -12.57 -19.70
N PHE A 97 21.84 -12.44 -20.66
CA PHE A 97 21.58 -11.89 -21.99
C PHE A 97 21.80 -12.98 -23.05
N THR A 98 20.77 -13.26 -23.86
CA THR A 98 20.79 -14.30 -24.89
C THR A 98 20.30 -13.72 -26.20
N ALA A 99 21.02 -13.94 -27.29
CA ALA A 99 20.58 -13.51 -28.62
C ALA A 99 19.32 -14.29 -29.03
N THR A 100 18.20 -13.61 -29.25
CA THR A 100 16.97 -14.24 -29.76
C THR A 100 16.98 -14.32 -31.29
N LYS A 101 17.77 -13.45 -31.93
CA LYS A 101 18.05 -13.41 -33.37
C LYS A 101 19.56 -13.32 -33.59
N SER A 102 20.02 -13.58 -34.81
CA SER A 102 21.39 -13.25 -35.20
C SER A 102 21.66 -11.77 -34.90
N SER A 103 22.67 -11.50 -34.08
CA SER A 103 22.90 -10.16 -33.52
C SER A 103 24.37 -9.77 -33.66
N THR A 104 24.60 -8.50 -33.92
CA THR A 104 25.93 -7.89 -34.00
C THR A 104 26.02 -6.77 -32.97
N LEU A 105 27.06 -6.80 -32.14
CA LEU A 105 27.28 -5.83 -31.08
C LEU A 105 28.69 -5.23 -31.19
N LEU A 106 28.80 -3.95 -30.90
CA LEU A 106 30.08 -3.31 -30.57
C LEU A 106 30.37 -3.55 -29.09
N MET A 107 31.62 -3.81 -28.72
CA MET A 107 32.01 -3.98 -27.32
C MET A 107 33.29 -3.23 -26.96
N TRP A 108 33.32 -2.68 -25.75
CA TRP A 108 34.52 -2.09 -25.14
C TRP A 108 34.84 -2.77 -23.80
N PRO A 109 36.12 -3.10 -23.53
CA PRO A 109 36.59 -3.50 -22.21
C PRO A 109 36.36 -2.38 -21.18
N ILE A 110 35.72 -2.70 -20.07
CA ILE A 110 35.29 -1.67 -19.09
C ILE A 110 36.45 -1.04 -18.35
N VAL A 111 37.49 -1.81 -18.00
CA VAL A 111 38.63 -1.30 -17.22
C VAL A 111 39.41 -0.27 -18.03
N GLU A 112 39.63 -0.56 -19.30
CA GLU A 112 40.35 0.29 -20.25
C GLU A 112 39.51 1.52 -20.61
N LEU A 113 38.21 1.32 -20.88
CA LEU A 113 37.28 2.42 -21.12
C LEU A 113 37.21 3.35 -19.90
N GLN A 114 37.16 2.82 -18.68
CA GLN A 114 37.13 3.64 -17.46
C GLN A 114 38.37 4.52 -17.32
N LYS A 115 39.57 4.01 -17.67
CA LYS A 115 40.80 4.83 -17.67
C LYS A 115 40.69 6.01 -18.64
N ILE A 116 40.08 5.81 -19.81
CA ILE A 116 39.83 6.88 -20.78
C ILE A 116 38.85 7.90 -20.22
N LEU A 117 37.73 7.44 -19.64
CA LEU A 117 36.72 8.32 -19.03
C LEU A 117 37.30 9.15 -17.88
N ASP A 118 38.16 8.55 -17.04
CA ASP A 118 38.81 9.24 -15.93
C ASP A 118 39.85 10.27 -16.41
N ALA A 119 40.48 10.04 -17.57
CA ALA A 119 41.49 10.92 -18.15
C ALA A 119 40.90 12.08 -18.96
N ASN A 120 39.71 11.91 -19.56
CA ASN A 120 39.08 12.92 -20.43
C ASN A 120 37.62 13.18 -19.99
N LEU A 121 37.45 14.17 -19.10
CA LEU A 121 36.13 14.52 -18.54
C LEU A 121 35.11 15.04 -19.58
N PRO A 122 35.48 15.87 -20.58
CA PRO A 122 34.55 16.26 -21.64
C PRO A 122 33.98 15.05 -22.40
N PHE A 123 34.85 14.13 -22.83
CA PHE A 123 34.42 12.89 -23.47
C PHE A 123 33.58 12.02 -22.53
N ALA A 124 33.99 11.90 -21.26
CA ALA A 124 33.23 11.12 -20.28
C ALA A 124 31.80 11.64 -20.09
N ASN A 125 31.60 12.96 -20.08
CA ASN A 125 30.26 13.55 -20.03
C ASN A 125 29.43 13.15 -21.26
N GLN A 126 29.97 13.29 -22.47
CA GLN A 126 29.25 12.93 -23.70
C GLN A 126 28.91 11.44 -23.74
N PHE A 127 29.88 10.57 -23.43
CA PHE A 127 29.69 9.12 -23.42
C PHE A 127 28.67 8.67 -22.35
N LEU A 128 28.77 9.16 -21.12
CA LEU A 128 27.87 8.77 -20.04
C LEU A 128 26.46 9.35 -20.21
N GLN A 129 26.33 10.55 -20.78
CA GLN A 129 25.03 11.12 -21.17
C GLN A 129 24.35 10.20 -22.18
N PHE A 130 25.08 9.77 -23.21
CA PHE A 130 24.58 8.83 -24.20
C PHE A 130 24.18 7.48 -23.59
N VAL A 131 25.02 6.88 -22.73
CA VAL A 131 24.69 5.62 -22.04
C VAL A 131 23.43 5.76 -21.20
N TYR A 132 23.26 6.88 -20.49
CA TYR A 132 22.05 7.16 -19.74
C TYR A 132 20.84 7.25 -20.67
N GLU A 133 20.88 8.05 -21.73
CA GLU A 133 19.77 8.25 -22.67
C GLU A 133 19.36 6.94 -23.37
N GLU A 134 20.32 6.20 -23.88
CA GLU A 134 20.06 4.93 -24.59
C GLU A 134 19.65 3.79 -23.64
N SER A 135 19.87 3.94 -22.32
CA SER A 135 19.32 3.01 -21.33
C SER A 135 17.83 3.24 -21.05
N LEU A 136 17.30 4.44 -21.36
CA LEU A 136 15.91 4.80 -21.07
C LEU A 136 14.89 3.92 -21.82
N PRO A 137 15.02 3.67 -23.14
CA PRO A 137 14.10 2.78 -23.85
C PRO A 137 14.05 1.36 -23.25
N VAL A 138 15.17 0.84 -22.74
CA VAL A 138 15.21 -0.50 -22.11
C VAL A 138 14.32 -0.55 -20.87
N LEU A 139 14.31 0.51 -20.06
CA LEU A 139 13.40 0.64 -18.91
C LEU A 139 11.94 0.80 -19.36
N THR A 140 11.69 1.66 -20.36
CA THR A 140 10.33 1.89 -20.92
C THR A 140 9.70 0.58 -21.40
N ASN A 141 10.46 -0.22 -22.15
CA ASN A 141 9.98 -1.49 -22.68
C ASN A 141 9.49 -2.46 -21.59
N VAL A 142 10.17 -2.53 -20.44
CA VAL A 142 9.75 -3.39 -19.32
C VAL A 142 8.59 -2.77 -18.55
N GLN A 143 8.59 -1.45 -18.32
CA GLN A 143 7.48 -0.78 -17.63
C GLN A 143 6.16 -0.95 -18.39
N ASN A 144 6.18 -0.85 -19.72
CA ASN A 144 5.03 -1.10 -20.60
C ASN A 144 4.53 -2.55 -20.59
N GLN A 145 5.28 -3.49 -20.01
CA GLN A 145 4.84 -4.89 -19.81
C GLN A 145 4.26 -5.14 -18.40
N THR A 146 4.44 -4.21 -17.46
CA THR A 146 3.91 -4.33 -16.10
C THR A 146 2.45 -3.89 -16.04
N ARG A 147 1.70 -4.46 -15.08
CA ARG A 147 0.31 -4.08 -14.78
C ARG A 147 0.19 -3.28 -13.47
N PRO A 148 -0.83 -2.41 -13.30
CA PRO A 148 -1.14 -1.79 -12.01
C PRO A 148 -1.38 -2.84 -10.92
N PHE A 149 -1.04 -2.50 -9.67
CA PHE A 149 -1.51 -3.27 -8.51
C PHE A 149 -2.96 -2.88 -8.20
N PHE A 150 -3.70 -3.71 -7.49
CA PHE A 150 -5.06 -3.34 -7.05
C PHE A 150 -5.04 -2.12 -6.12
N SER A 151 -4.02 -1.99 -5.27
CA SER A 151 -3.79 -0.79 -4.43
C SER A 151 -3.05 0.30 -5.21
N ASN A 152 -3.70 0.89 -6.22
CA ASN A 152 -3.08 1.95 -7.00
C ASN A 152 -3.22 3.31 -6.29
N GLU A 153 -2.19 3.71 -5.55
CA GLU A 153 -2.19 4.95 -4.74
C GLU A 153 -2.44 6.20 -5.58
N SER A 154 -2.03 6.20 -6.85
CA SER A 154 -2.31 7.30 -7.77
C SER A 154 -3.80 7.52 -8.04
N LEU A 155 -4.67 6.54 -7.75
CA LEU A 155 -6.13 6.66 -7.86
C LEU A 155 -6.78 7.14 -6.56
N ALA A 156 -6.03 7.30 -5.47
CA ALA A 156 -6.58 7.65 -4.16
C ALA A 156 -6.90 9.14 -4.01
N PHE A 157 -6.44 9.99 -4.94
CA PHE A 157 -6.61 11.43 -4.86
C PHE A 157 -7.92 11.86 -5.53
N GLU A 158 -8.79 12.56 -4.78
CA GLU A 158 -10.01 13.14 -5.33
C GLU A 158 -9.70 14.20 -6.41
N GLU A 159 -8.65 15.00 -6.20
CA GLU A 159 -8.16 15.98 -7.15
C GLU A 159 -6.62 16.01 -7.18
N THR A 160 -6.05 16.12 -8.38
CA THR A 160 -4.62 16.39 -8.58
C THR A 160 -4.46 17.65 -9.43
N ARG A 161 -3.39 18.42 -9.18
CA ARG A 161 -3.15 19.70 -9.85
C ARG A 161 -1.65 19.93 -10.10
N PRO A 162 -1.24 20.45 -11.25
CA PRO A 162 0.14 20.85 -11.47
C PRO A 162 0.59 21.90 -10.46
N LEU A 163 1.77 21.72 -9.86
CA LEU A 163 2.38 22.73 -9.00
C LEU A 163 2.98 23.83 -9.89
N ILE A 164 2.18 24.85 -10.19
CA ILE A 164 2.57 25.99 -11.04
C ILE A 164 2.95 27.19 -10.18
N ASN A 165 4.01 27.91 -10.57
CA ASN A 165 4.49 29.13 -9.90
C ASN A 165 4.76 28.92 -8.40
N TYR A 166 5.47 27.84 -8.06
CA TYR A 166 5.85 27.57 -6.68
C TYR A 166 6.76 28.68 -6.13
N GLU A 167 6.53 29.08 -4.88
CA GLU A 167 7.46 29.92 -4.15
C GLU A 167 8.60 29.05 -3.63
N THR A 168 9.83 29.36 -4.02
CA THR A 168 11.03 28.75 -3.45
C THR A 168 11.40 29.46 -2.15
N GLN A 169 11.84 28.69 -1.16
CA GLN A 169 12.36 29.23 0.10
C GLN A 169 13.82 28.87 0.28
N ALA A 170 14.60 29.76 0.88
CA ALA A 170 15.99 29.48 1.20
C ALA A 170 16.05 28.44 2.32
N GLN A 171 16.71 27.31 2.06
CA GLN A 171 17.04 26.35 3.11
C GLN A 171 18.24 26.83 3.91
N ALA A 172 18.27 26.54 5.22
CA ALA A 172 19.51 26.67 5.96
C ALA A 172 20.57 25.74 5.35
N LEU A 173 21.71 26.29 4.94
CA LEU A 173 22.78 25.55 4.24
C LEU A 173 23.18 24.25 4.96
N LYS A 174 23.20 24.27 6.29
CA LYS A 174 23.50 23.11 7.12
C LYS A 174 22.53 21.94 6.89
N ASP A 175 21.24 22.23 6.75
CA ASP A 175 20.20 21.20 6.60
C ASP A 175 20.25 20.59 5.19
N ALA A 176 20.52 21.42 4.17
CA ALA A 176 20.73 20.96 2.80
C ALA A 176 21.95 20.02 2.72
N ILE A 177 23.07 20.40 3.35
CA ILE A 177 24.27 19.55 3.44
C ILE A 177 23.96 18.23 4.15
N SER A 178 23.22 18.27 5.26
CA SER A 178 22.84 17.07 6.01
C SER A 178 21.98 16.12 5.17
N LEU A 179 21.03 16.66 4.41
CA LEU A 179 20.17 15.87 3.52
C LEU A 179 20.97 15.22 2.39
N LEU A 180 21.82 15.99 1.71
CA LEU A 180 22.62 15.49 0.60
C LEU A 180 23.66 14.45 1.06
N ASN A 181 24.25 14.61 2.24
CA ASN A 181 25.13 13.59 2.83
C ASN A 181 24.39 12.29 3.16
N TYR A 182 23.10 12.37 3.50
CA TYR A 182 22.26 11.20 3.77
C TYR A 182 21.72 10.53 2.48
N ALA A 183 21.63 11.29 1.39
CA ALA A 183 21.05 10.85 0.12
C ALA A 183 21.91 9.75 -0.55
N PRO A 184 21.36 8.54 -0.83
CA PRO A 184 22.09 7.50 -1.54
C PRO A 184 22.62 7.99 -2.89
N PHE A 185 21.89 8.88 -3.57
CA PHE A 185 22.31 9.45 -4.85
C PHE A 185 23.69 10.14 -4.75
N CYS A 186 24.02 10.77 -3.62
CA CYS A 186 25.24 11.55 -3.44
C CYS A 186 26.38 10.79 -2.74
N GLU A 187 26.27 9.47 -2.56
CA GLU A 187 27.23 8.64 -1.81
C GLU A 187 28.71 8.79 -2.26
N THR A 188 28.95 9.05 -3.56
CA THR A 188 30.30 9.18 -4.13
C THR A 188 30.81 10.63 -4.21
N PHE A 189 30.04 11.59 -3.71
CA PHE A 189 30.37 13.01 -3.73
C PHE A 189 31.21 13.37 -2.50
N THR A 190 32.21 14.21 -2.69
CA THR A 190 33.04 14.76 -1.63
C THR A 190 32.29 15.87 -0.89
N GLN A 191 32.72 16.20 0.33
CA GLN A 191 32.10 17.29 1.11
C GLN A 191 32.12 18.64 0.38
N ALA A 192 33.16 18.93 -0.39
CA ALA A 192 33.23 20.16 -1.20
C ALA A 192 32.16 20.17 -2.30
N GLU A 193 31.97 19.04 -2.99
CA GLU A 193 30.96 18.89 -4.05
C GLU A 193 29.54 18.97 -3.47
N ILE A 194 29.29 18.33 -2.31
CA ILE A 194 28.02 18.45 -1.58
C ILE A 194 27.73 19.91 -1.22
N HIS A 195 28.73 20.63 -0.71
CA HIS A 195 28.58 22.02 -0.32
C HIS A 195 28.28 22.93 -1.53
N THR A 196 28.85 22.65 -2.70
CA THR A 196 28.52 23.35 -3.95
C THR A 196 27.05 23.15 -4.34
N LEU A 197 26.56 21.91 -4.32
CA LEU A 197 25.15 21.62 -4.62
C LEU A 197 24.20 22.26 -3.60
N ALA A 198 24.52 22.17 -2.31
CA ALA A 198 23.69 22.72 -1.24
C ALA A 198 23.52 24.26 -1.33
N LYS A 199 24.54 24.98 -1.83
CA LYS A 199 24.46 26.43 -2.02
C LYS A 199 23.47 26.86 -3.09
N LYS A 200 23.22 25.98 -4.07
CA LYS A 200 22.33 26.21 -5.20
C LYS A 200 20.92 25.64 -4.97
N SER A 201 20.69 25.01 -3.82
CA SER A 201 19.40 24.40 -3.50
C SER A 201 18.42 25.36 -2.85
N SER A 202 17.13 25.12 -3.10
CA SER A 202 15.99 25.77 -2.46
C SER A 202 14.97 24.74 -1.96
N ILE A 203 13.99 25.18 -1.17
CA ILE A 203 12.86 24.35 -0.73
C ILE A 203 11.64 24.65 -1.58
N LEU A 204 11.00 23.59 -2.07
CA LEU A 204 9.64 23.59 -2.59
C LEU A 204 8.70 22.99 -1.56
N LEU A 205 7.54 23.62 -1.39
CA LEU A 205 6.44 23.09 -0.61
C LEU A 205 5.37 22.58 -1.57
N ALA A 206 4.91 21.35 -1.33
CA ALA A 206 3.85 20.73 -2.10
C ALA A 206 2.78 20.23 -1.15
N HIS A 207 1.54 20.57 -1.44
CA HIS A 207 0.37 20.11 -0.72
C HIS A 207 -0.12 18.78 -1.28
N GLN A 208 -0.98 18.09 -0.54
CA GLN A 208 -1.64 16.89 -1.05
C GLN A 208 -2.29 17.14 -2.42
N GLY A 209 -2.04 16.24 -3.37
CA GLY A 209 -2.54 16.30 -4.76
C GLY A 209 -1.69 17.16 -5.70
N ASP A 210 -0.68 17.89 -5.22
CA ASP A 210 0.22 18.65 -6.10
C ASP A 210 1.09 17.70 -6.92
N ILE A 211 1.11 17.92 -8.24
CA ILE A 211 1.97 17.23 -9.19
C ILE A 211 3.26 18.05 -9.29
N LEU A 212 4.33 17.54 -8.68
CA LEU A 212 5.67 18.13 -8.65
C LEU A 212 6.31 18.16 -10.04
N CYS A 213 6.17 17.08 -10.80
CA CYS A 213 6.53 17.01 -12.20
C CYS A 213 5.60 16.03 -12.91
N GLN A 214 5.37 16.23 -14.20
CA GLN A 214 4.44 15.43 -15.00
C GLN A 214 5.18 14.70 -16.12
N GLN A 215 4.84 13.43 -16.33
CA GLN A 215 5.38 12.63 -17.44
C GLN A 215 5.22 13.36 -18.79
N ASP A 216 6.21 13.23 -19.65
CA ASP A 216 6.32 13.82 -20.99
C ASP A 216 6.42 15.36 -21.04
N GLN A 217 6.42 16.03 -19.88
CA GLN A 217 6.79 17.45 -19.77
C GLN A 217 8.32 17.61 -19.64
N PRO A 218 8.89 18.78 -20.01
CA PRO A 218 10.32 19.04 -19.85
C PRO A 218 10.81 18.84 -18.41
N ALA A 219 12.00 18.26 -18.25
CA ALA A 219 12.64 18.09 -16.95
C ALA A 219 13.35 19.39 -16.51
N ASP A 220 12.92 19.98 -15.40
CA ASP A 220 13.28 21.34 -14.99
C ASP A 220 14.26 21.42 -13.80
N GLY A 221 14.63 20.30 -13.19
CA GLY A 221 15.62 20.29 -12.12
C GLY A 221 15.79 18.95 -11.42
N LEU A 222 16.55 18.98 -10.32
CA LEU A 222 16.77 17.85 -9.42
C LEU A 222 15.95 18.02 -8.14
N TYR A 223 15.15 17.01 -7.83
CA TYR A 223 14.23 17.01 -6.70
C TYR A 223 14.60 15.90 -5.71
N LEU A 224 14.81 16.24 -4.44
CA LEU A 224 15.02 15.30 -3.34
C LEU A 224 13.99 15.50 -2.23
N LEU A 225 13.34 14.44 -1.78
CA LEU A 225 12.40 14.53 -0.67
C LEU A 225 13.12 14.96 0.61
N ILE A 226 12.66 16.01 1.28
CA ILE A 226 13.12 16.39 2.62
C ILE A 226 12.23 15.72 3.67
N LYS A 227 10.91 15.95 3.56
CA LYS A 227 9.87 15.47 4.48
C LYS A 227 8.57 15.29 3.70
N GLY A 228 7.69 14.44 4.22
CA GLY A 228 6.38 14.15 3.61
C GLY A 228 6.41 12.83 2.86
N LYS A 229 5.53 12.67 1.88
CA LYS A 229 5.41 11.46 1.08
C LYS A 229 4.93 11.80 -0.32
N VAL A 230 5.51 11.15 -1.32
CA VAL A 230 5.14 11.29 -2.73
C VAL A 230 4.91 9.94 -3.38
N VAL A 231 4.03 9.92 -4.37
CA VAL A 231 3.70 8.78 -5.22
C VAL A 231 4.32 9.01 -6.60
N VAL A 232 4.99 7.99 -7.13
CA VAL A 232 5.60 8.01 -8.47
C VAL A 232 4.75 7.17 -9.41
N SER A 233 4.09 7.80 -10.37
CA SER A 233 3.24 7.11 -11.36
C SER A 233 3.84 7.15 -12.76
N TYR A 234 3.71 6.05 -13.49
CA TYR A 234 4.08 5.91 -14.89
C TYR A 234 2.84 5.58 -15.71
N GLN A 235 2.59 6.31 -16.80
CA GLN A 235 1.54 5.98 -17.76
C GLN A 235 2.14 5.14 -18.89
N THR A 236 1.60 3.94 -19.10
CA THR A 236 2.04 3.04 -20.18
C THR A 236 1.53 3.51 -21.54
N ASP A 237 2.09 2.94 -22.61
CA ASP A 237 1.62 3.15 -23.98
C ASP A 237 0.16 2.68 -24.19
N SER A 238 -0.32 1.72 -23.38
CA SER A 238 -1.73 1.27 -23.36
C SER A 238 -2.66 2.24 -22.64
N GLY A 239 -2.12 3.24 -21.94
CA GLY A 239 -2.86 4.23 -21.16
C GLY A 239 -3.06 3.86 -19.69
N ASP A 240 -2.51 2.74 -19.22
CA ASP A 240 -2.61 2.31 -17.83
C ASP A 240 -1.71 3.16 -16.94
N ILE A 241 -2.23 3.62 -15.79
CA ILE A 241 -1.45 4.35 -14.79
C ILE A 241 -0.93 3.38 -13.75
N ILE A 242 0.38 3.28 -13.62
CA ILE A 242 1.07 2.38 -12.71
C ILE A 242 1.76 3.19 -11.62
N THR A 243 1.35 3.02 -10.37
CA THR A 243 2.18 3.45 -9.24
C THR A 243 3.44 2.59 -9.18
N THR A 244 4.58 3.18 -9.55
CA THR A 244 5.88 2.49 -9.58
C THR A 244 6.53 2.45 -8.22
N ARG A 245 6.42 3.53 -7.43
CA ARG A 245 7.01 3.66 -6.09
C ARG A 245 6.20 4.59 -5.20
N SER A 246 6.31 4.39 -3.90
CA SER A 246 5.82 5.33 -2.87
C SER A 246 6.96 5.71 -1.94
N ILE A 247 7.26 7.01 -1.87
CA ILE A 247 8.50 7.51 -1.29
C ILE A 247 8.18 8.42 -0.11
N SER A 248 8.48 7.98 1.11
CA SER A 248 8.42 8.80 2.34
C SER A 248 9.80 9.08 2.96
N ARG A 249 10.86 8.47 2.41
CA ARG A 249 12.22 8.56 2.96
C ARG A 249 12.96 9.79 2.44
N ALA A 250 13.42 10.62 3.38
CA ALA A 250 14.28 11.77 3.11
C ALA A 250 15.54 11.41 2.29
N GLY A 251 16.00 12.33 1.44
CA GLY A 251 17.19 12.18 0.59
C GLY A 251 16.98 11.27 -0.63
N THR A 252 15.76 10.81 -0.89
CA THR A 252 15.44 10.04 -2.09
C THR A 252 15.21 10.99 -3.27
N VAL A 253 15.87 10.74 -4.40
CA VAL A 253 15.65 11.48 -5.65
C VAL A 253 14.29 11.14 -6.23
N LEU A 254 13.52 12.19 -6.53
CA LEU A 254 12.15 12.12 -7.05
C LEU A 254 12.12 12.33 -8.58
N ALA A 255 12.77 13.38 -9.05
CA ALA A 255 12.90 13.77 -10.44
C ALA A 255 14.27 14.42 -10.68
N TRP A 256 14.73 14.45 -11.93
CA TRP A 256 16.06 14.90 -12.29
C TRP A 256 16.10 15.40 -13.74
N THR A 257 17.13 16.18 -14.05
CA THR A 257 17.42 16.71 -15.39
C THR A 257 18.86 16.40 -15.81
N THR A 258 19.23 16.66 -17.07
CA THR A 258 20.59 16.49 -17.60
C THR A 258 21.01 17.71 -18.42
N GLN A 259 22.20 17.66 -19.03
CA GLN A 259 22.66 18.66 -20.00
C GLN A 259 21.79 18.70 -21.28
N ASN A 260 21.03 17.65 -21.55
CA ASN A 260 20.08 17.62 -22.64
C ASN A 260 18.77 18.29 -22.21
N THR A 261 18.61 19.56 -22.59
CA THR A 261 17.43 20.37 -22.24
C THR A 261 16.13 19.90 -22.91
N THR A 262 16.21 18.99 -23.88
CA THR A 262 15.03 18.38 -24.51
C THR A 262 14.51 17.15 -23.76
N LEU A 263 15.24 16.69 -22.72
CA LEU A 263 14.84 15.55 -21.92
C LEU A 263 13.51 15.82 -21.21
N LYS A 264 12.62 14.83 -21.30
CA LYS A 264 11.31 14.86 -20.65
C LYS A 264 11.30 14.02 -19.38
N ASN A 265 10.46 14.40 -18.45
CA ASN A 265 10.15 13.61 -17.27
C ASN A 265 9.56 12.27 -17.68
N ARG A 266 10.07 11.20 -17.09
CA ARG A 266 9.61 9.83 -17.37
C ARG A 266 8.36 9.42 -16.60
N THR A 267 8.11 10.09 -15.48
CA THR A 267 7.06 9.72 -14.53
C THR A 267 6.43 11.00 -14.00
N SER A 268 5.17 10.90 -13.59
CA SER A 268 4.53 11.93 -12.79
C SER A 268 4.82 11.69 -11.31
N ILE A 269 5.10 12.76 -10.56
CA ILE A 269 5.35 12.72 -9.12
C ILE A 269 4.28 13.53 -8.42
N ILE A 270 3.52 12.89 -7.55
CA ILE A 270 2.35 13.48 -6.87
C ILE A 270 2.61 13.49 -5.36
N SER A 271 2.42 14.61 -4.70
CA SER A 271 2.53 14.67 -3.24
C SER A 271 1.29 14.04 -2.59
N SER A 272 1.47 12.99 -1.78
CA SER A 272 0.33 12.29 -1.13
C SER A 272 -0.13 12.96 0.15
N ARG A 273 0.69 13.84 0.70
CA ARG A 273 0.45 14.70 1.86
C ARG A 273 1.26 15.99 1.71
N ASP A 274 1.15 16.92 2.65
CA ASP A 274 2.05 18.07 2.69
C ASP A 274 3.53 17.61 2.78
N SER A 275 4.33 18.03 1.80
CA SER A 275 5.71 17.61 1.61
C SER A 275 6.63 18.80 1.37
N SER A 276 7.89 18.66 1.78
CA SER A 276 8.97 19.60 1.51
C SER A 276 10.04 18.93 0.67
N ILE A 277 10.49 19.59 -0.39
CA ILE A 277 11.36 19.04 -1.42
C ILE A 277 12.55 19.97 -1.58
N LEU A 278 13.76 19.41 -1.58
CA LEU A 278 14.98 20.12 -1.93
C LEU A 278 15.09 20.14 -3.44
N PHE A 279 15.16 21.33 -4.02
CA PHE A 279 15.15 21.56 -5.46
C PHE A 279 16.39 22.32 -5.89
N ILE A 280 17.03 21.84 -6.96
CA ILE A 280 18.08 22.56 -7.69
C ILE A 280 17.61 22.70 -9.13
N SER A 281 17.50 23.93 -9.62
CA SER A 281 17.03 24.21 -10.97
C SER A 281 17.98 23.63 -12.03
N GLN A 282 17.48 23.40 -13.25
CA GLN A 282 18.33 23.00 -14.37
C GLN A 282 19.47 23.99 -14.59
N ASP A 283 19.18 25.30 -14.61
CA ASP A 283 20.18 26.34 -14.85
C ASP A 283 21.29 26.32 -13.78
N ASP A 284 20.92 26.19 -12.50
CA ASP A 284 21.89 26.11 -11.41
C ASP A 284 22.74 24.84 -11.48
N LEU A 285 22.15 23.69 -11.88
CA LEU A 285 22.92 22.46 -12.09
C LEU A 285 23.90 22.59 -13.25
N LEU A 286 23.48 23.19 -14.37
CA LEU A 286 24.35 23.41 -15.52
C LEU A 286 25.50 24.35 -15.18
N GLU A 287 25.27 25.39 -14.38
CA GLU A 287 26.32 26.25 -13.84
C GLU A 287 27.33 25.43 -13.03
N VAL A 288 26.88 24.59 -12.10
CA VAL A 288 27.75 23.71 -11.30
C VAL A 288 28.54 22.74 -12.19
N PHE A 289 27.92 22.19 -13.24
CA PHE A 289 28.59 21.28 -14.17
C PHE A 289 29.67 21.98 -15.00
N ASN A 290 29.42 23.22 -15.42
CA ASN A 290 30.37 24.03 -16.16
C ASN A 290 31.57 24.46 -15.29
N GLU A 291 31.31 24.84 -14.03
CA GLU A 291 32.37 25.20 -13.08
C GLU A 291 33.23 24.00 -12.66
N ASN A 292 32.62 22.81 -12.55
CA ASN A 292 33.31 21.59 -12.17
C ASN A 292 32.82 20.38 -12.98
N PRO A 293 33.45 20.09 -14.15
CA PRO A 293 33.07 18.98 -15.02
C PRO A 293 33.11 17.60 -14.35
N LYS A 294 33.89 17.44 -13.27
CA LYS A 294 33.95 16.19 -12.49
C LYS A 294 32.65 15.91 -11.76
N ILE A 295 31.94 16.94 -11.29
CA ILE A 295 30.61 16.80 -10.68
C ILE A 295 29.63 16.25 -11.71
N SER A 296 29.66 16.76 -12.94
CA SER A 296 28.81 16.29 -14.03
C SER A 296 29.04 14.81 -14.34
N VAL A 297 30.30 14.38 -14.46
CA VAL A 297 30.63 12.95 -14.69
C VAL A 297 30.11 12.07 -13.56
N LYS A 298 30.33 12.46 -12.29
CA LYS A 298 29.79 11.73 -11.14
C LYS A 298 28.26 11.68 -11.15
N TYR A 299 27.61 12.80 -11.46
CA TYR A 299 26.16 12.89 -11.55
C TYR A 299 25.60 11.91 -12.59
N LEU A 300 26.22 11.82 -13.77
CA LEU A 300 25.82 10.87 -14.81
C LEU A 300 26.00 9.41 -14.39
N TYR A 301 27.11 9.05 -13.73
CA TYR A 301 27.26 7.72 -13.14
C TYR A 301 26.13 7.38 -12.16
N ARG A 302 25.69 8.36 -11.35
CA ARG A 302 24.59 8.17 -10.40
C ARG A 302 23.24 8.08 -11.10
N LEU A 303 23.02 8.78 -12.21
CA LEU A 303 21.83 8.60 -13.03
C LEU A 303 21.79 7.22 -13.70
N ILE A 304 22.90 6.73 -14.25
CA ILE A 304 22.99 5.37 -14.82
C ILE A 304 22.71 4.31 -13.74
N TRP A 305 23.24 4.50 -12.53
CA TRP A 305 22.92 3.66 -11.38
C TRP A 305 21.43 3.73 -11.01
N LEU A 306 20.83 4.92 -11.00
CA LEU A 306 19.42 5.13 -10.66
C LEU A 306 18.50 4.43 -11.67
N VAL A 307 18.76 4.58 -12.98
CA VAL A 307 18.03 3.87 -14.04
C VAL A 307 18.20 2.36 -13.91
N GLY A 308 19.42 1.88 -13.62
CA GLY A 308 19.65 0.46 -13.34
C GLY A 308 18.82 -0.07 -12.15
N THR A 309 18.66 0.75 -11.11
CA THR A 309 17.84 0.42 -9.92
C THR A 309 16.36 0.39 -10.28
N HIS A 310 15.87 1.36 -11.05
CA HIS A 310 14.49 1.38 -11.55
C HIS A 310 14.19 0.21 -12.48
N LEU A 311 15.15 -0.17 -13.33
CA LEU A 311 15.05 -1.30 -14.23
C LEU A 311 15.00 -2.64 -13.47
N LEU A 312 15.78 -2.78 -12.40
CA LEU A 312 15.66 -3.93 -11.51
C LEU A 312 14.25 -4.00 -10.91
N ALA A 313 13.76 -2.91 -10.32
CA ALA A 313 12.41 -2.87 -9.73
C ALA A 313 11.32 -3.21 -10.75
N ALA A 314 11.36 -2.62 -11.95
CA ALA A 314 10.39 -2.89 -13.02
C ALA A 314 10.42 -4.36 -13.48
N ARG A 315 11.61 -4.96 -13.63
CA ARG A 315 11.76 -6.37 -14.01
C ARG A 315 11.26 -7.32 -12.93
N MET A 316 11.52 -7.02 -11.66
CA MET A 316 11.08 -7.86 -10.54
C MET A 316 9.58 -7.76 -10.34
N ARG A 317 9.00 -6.57 -10.54
CA ARG A 317 7.55 -6.40 -10.63
C ARG A 317 6.98 -7.26 -11.77
N TYR A 318 7.54 -7.15 -12.97
CA TYR A 318 7.08 -7.96 -14.10
C TYR A 318 7.20 -9.47 -13.81
N LEU A 319 8.32 -9.90 -13.22
CA LEU A 319 8.55 -11.29 -12.78
C LEU A 319 7.47 -11.75 -11.80
N SER A 320 7.15 -10.95 -10.77
CA SER A 320 6.11 -11.30 -9.80
C SER A 320 4.75 -11.52 -10.45
N GLN A 321 4.43 -10.73 -11.48
CA GLN A 321 3.15 -10.79 -12.19
C GLN A 321 3.05 -11.97 -13.18
N ILE A 322 4.14 -12.33 -13.85
CA ILE A 322 4.14 -13.49 -14.77
C ILE A 322 4.30 -14.82 -14.03
N ALA A 323 4.98 -14.82 -12.89
CA ALA A 323 5.15 -16.00 -12.04
C ALA A 323 3.98 -16.17 -11.06
N ASN A 324 3.21 -15.11 -10.79
CA ASN A 324 2.20 -15.04 -9.74
C ASN A 324 2.80 -15.41 -8.36
N ASP A 325 3.99 -14.88 -8.10
CA ASP A 325 4.83 -15.17 -6.94
C ASP A 325 5.72 -13.96 -6.59
N GLU A 326 5.28 -13.17 -5.63
CA GLU A 326 5.98 -11.96 -5.19
C GLU A 326 7.19 -12.29 -4.30
N ALA A 327 7.14 -13.39 -3.55
CA ALA A 327 8.25 -13.86 -2.74
C ALA A 327 9.47 -14.21 -3.60
N LEU A 328 9.23 -14.86 -4.75
CA LEU A 328 10.25 -15.15 -5.75
C LEU A 328 10.94 -13.88 -6.26
N ALA A 329 10.17 -12.85 -6.60
CA ALA A 329 10.72 -11.58 -7.09
C ALA A 329 11.56 -10.89 -6.02
N VAL A 330 11.11 -10.90 -4.76
CA VAL A 330 11.87 -10.34 -3.62
C VAL A 330 13.16 -11.10 -3.36
N SER A 331 13.14 -12.45 -3.39
CA SER A 331 14.36 -13.25 -3.25
C SER A 331 15.40 -12.86 -4.29
N ASN A 332 14.96 -12.68 -5.54
CA ASN A 332 15.87 -12.33 -6.62
C ASN A 332 16.47 -10.92 -6.48
N VAL A 333 15.71 -9.94 -5.95
CA VAL A 333 16.28 -8.62 -5.59
C VAL A 333 17.41 -8.77 -4.57
N ILE A 334 17.20 -9.57 -3.53
CA ILE A 334 18.17 -9.77 -2.45
C ILE A 334 19.41 -10.51 -2.97
N GLU A 335 19.22 -11.60 -3.72
CA GLU A 335 20.29 -12.37 -4.36
C GLU A 335 21.16 -11.50 -5.28
N GLN A 336 20.53 -10.65 -6.10
CA GLN A 336 21.26 -9.77 -7.01
C GLN A 336 22.16 -8.75 -6.29
N ASN A 337 21.84 -8.43 -5.04
CA ASN A 337 22.62 -7.51 -4.23
C ASN A 337 23.49 -8.24 -3.19
N ALA A 338 23.45 -9.58 -3.12
CA ALA A 338 24.11 -10.37 -2.07
C ALA A 338 25.63 -10.17 -2.02
N ALA A 339 26.27 -9.88 -3.16
CA ALA A 339 27.71 -9.61 -3.21
C ALA A 339 28.13 -8.28 -2.55
N LEU A 340 27.19 -7.34 -2.38
CA LEU A 340 27.40 -6.04 -1.74
C LEU A 340 26.77 -5.97 -0.35
N LEU A 341 25.81 -6.84 -0.07
CA LEU A 341 25.08 -6.85 1.18
C LEU A 341 25.94 -7.45 2.31
N PRO A 342 25.94 -6.88 3.53
CA PRO A 342 26.60 -7.51 4.66
C PRO A 342 26.05 -8.90 4.92
N VAL A 343 26.90 -9.90 5.15
CA VAL A 343 26.48 -11.29 5.41
C VAL A 343 25.57 -11.44 6.65
N SER A 344 25.61 -10.46 7.57
CA SER A 344 24.75 -10.39 8.76
C SER A 344 23.42 -9.68 8.52
N SER A 345 23.15 -9.22 7.28
CA SER A 345 21.94 -8.45 6.98
C SER A 345 20.69 -9.26 7.29
N PRO A 346 19.69 -8.69 7.99
CA PRO A 346 18.45 -9.41 8.26
C PRO A 346 17.61 -9.65 7.00
N LEU A 347 17.91 -8.97 5.88
CA LEU A 347 17.19 -9.15 4.61
C LEU A 347 17.26 -10.59 4.10
N TYR A 348 18.31 -11.36 4.40
CA TYR A 348 18.38 -12.77 4.03
C TYR A 348 17.28 -13.65 4.66
N LYS A 349 16.63 -13.17 5.74
CA LYS A 349 15.50 -13.87 6.37
C LYS A 349 14.19 -13.71 5.60
N VAL A 350 14.06 -12.65 4.81
CA VAL A 350 12.80 -12.25 4.17
C VAL A 350 12.27 -13.35 3.26
N ASN A 351 13.14 -13.98 2.46
CA ASN A 351 12.73 -15.07 1.57
C ASN A 351 12.05 -16.22 2.33
N GLU A 352 12.64 -16.66 3.45
CA GLU A 352 12.06 -17.75 4.25
C GLU A 352 10.76 -17.34 4.94
N LEU A 353 10.68 -16.09 5.42
CA LEU A 353 9.49 -15.59 6.10
C LEU A 353 8.29 -15.40 5.16
N LEU A 354 8.52 -15.10 3.87
CA LEU A 354 7.45 -14.94 2.88
C LEU A 354 6.85 -16.27 2.39
N LYS A 355 7.45 -17.42 2.72
CA LYS A 355 6.93 -18.75 2.29
C LYS A 355 5.63 -19.15 3.01
N SER A 356 5.23 -18.44 4.06
CA SER A 356 4.02 -18.75 4.84
C SER A 356 3.28 -17.49 5.25
N ALA A 357 1.95 -17.51 5.11
CA ALA A 357 1.07 -16.43 5.61
C ALA A 357 1.24 -16.18 7.12
N ILE A 358 1.66 -17.21 7.88
CA ILE A 358 1.89 -17.12 9.32
C ILE A 358 3.08 -16.22 9.66
N THR A 359 4.11 -16.20 8.81
CA THR A 359 5.39 -15.50 9.04
C THR A 359 5.55 -14.23 8.20
N THR A 360 4.53 -13.90 7.41
CA THR A 360 4.59 -12.82 6.42
C THR A 360 4.68 -11.45 7.10
N ASP A 361 4.03 -11.26 8.26
CA ASP A 361 4.12 -9.99 9.00
C ASP A 361 5.54 -9.74 9.53
N GLU A 362 6.24 -10.78 9.96
CA GLU A 362 7.64 -10.71 10.37
C GLU A 362 8.56 -10.33 9.20
N ALA A 363 8.25 -10.81 7.99
CA ALA A 363 8.96 -10.39 6.78
C ALA A 363 8.82 -8.88 6.55
N PHE A 364 7.59 -8.36 6.63
CA PHE A 364 7.34 -6.92 6.57
C PHE A 364 8.05 -6.16 7.69
N GLY A 365 8.05 -6.70 8.92
CA GLY A 365 8.79 -6.13 10.05
C GLY A 365 10.29 -5.99 9.77
N VAL A 366 10.92 -7.00 9.17
CA VAL A 366 12.33 -6.93 8.74
C VAL A 366 12.52 -5.87 7.65
N LEU A 367 11.65 -5.83 6.64
CA LEU A 367 11.74 -4.87 5.55
C LEU A 367 11.60 -3.42 6.04
N TYR A 368 10.57 -3.11 6.82
CA TYR A 368 10.38 -1.75 7.37
C TYR A 368 11.51 -1.35 8.31
N LYS A 369 12.03 -2.27 9.14
CA LYS A 369 13.18 -1.99 10.00
C LYS A 369 14.43 -1.67 9.17
N CYS A 370 14.68 -2.42 8.10
CA CYS A 370 15.76 -2.12 7.16
C CYS A 370 15.55 -0.82 6.40
N LEU A 371 14.31 -0.49 6.03
CA LEU A 371 13.96 0.76 5.33
C LEU A 371 14.31 2.01 6.15
N HIS A 372 14.06 1.96 7.46
CA HIS A 372 14.26 3.10 8.36
C HIS A 372 15.64 3.13 9.00
N PHE A 373 16.15 1.97 9.45
CA PHE A 373 17.36 1.88 10.28
C PHE A 373 18.52 1.10 9.65
N GLY A 374 18.35 0.57 8.43
CA GLY A 374 19.38 -0.19 7.74
C GLY A 374 20.50 0.68 7.16
N CYS A 375 21.57 0.04 6.69
CA CYS A 375 22.60 0.71 5.90
C CYS A 375 22.03 1.24 4.57
N VAL A 376 22.78 2.06 3.83
CA VAL A 376 22.33 2.67 2.56
C VAL A 376 21.79 1.62 1.58
N LEU A 377 22.47 0.48 1.46
CA LEU A 377 22.09 -0.61 0.58
C LEU A 377 20.84 -1.34 1.08
N GLU A 378 20.77 -1.67 2.37
CA GLU A 378 19.61 -2.32 2.99
C GLU A 378 18.34 -1.49 2.83
N ARG A 379 18.43 -0.17 3.06
CA ARG A 379 17.29 0.74 2.88
C ARG A 379 16.79 0.74 1.43
N THR A 380 17.71 0.69 0.47
CA THR A 380 17.38 0.69 -0.95
C THR A 380 16.71 -0.62 -1.38
N ILE A 381 17.25 -1.75 -0.93
CA ILE A 381 16.67 -3.08 -1.21
C ILE A 381 15.30 -3.21 -0.54
N ALA A 382 15.18 -2.85 0.74
CA ALA A 382 13.92 -2.92 1.47
C ALA A 382 12.82 -2.11 0.80
N GLY A 383 13.12 -0.88 0.34
CA GLY A 383 12.16 -0.07 -0.42
C GLY A 383 11.70 -0.74 -1.71
N MET A 384 12.61 -1.30 -2.51
CA MET A 384 12.24 -2.05 -3.72
C MET A 384 11.39 -3.28 -3.43
N CYS A 385 11.71 -4.02 -2.36
CA CYS A 385 10.91 -5.18 -1.95
C CYS A 385 9.50 -4.76 -1.53
N LEU A 386 9.34 -3.70 -0.74
CA LEU A 386 8.03 -3.17 -0.34
C LEU A 386 7.21 -2.70 -1.54
N ASP A 387 7.84 -2.08 -2.54
CA ASP A 387 7.16 -1.69 -3.78
C ASP A 387 6.64 -2.91 -4.58
N ILE A 388 7.33 -4.06 -4.51
CA ILE A 388 6.88 -5.33 -5.15
C ILE A 388 5.76 -5.99 -4.34
N LEU A 389 5.82 -5.91 -3.01
CA LEU A 389 4.95 -6.64 -2.09
C LEU A 389 3.62 -5.95 -1.76
N LYS A 390 3.22 -4.88 -2.45
CA LYS A 390 2.03 -4.08 -2.10
C LYS A 390 0.75 -4.90 -1.97
N ASP A 391 0.47 -5.78 -2.93
CA ASP A 391 -0.73 -6.62 -2.91
C ASP A 391 -0.65 -7.71 -1.82
N LEU A 392 0.52 -8.31 -1.60
CA LEU A 392 0.75 -9.25 -0.49
C LEU A 392 0.65 -8.57 0.89
N GLN A 393 1.05 -7.29 1.01
CA GLN A 393 0.92 -6.53 2.24
C GLN A 393 -0.54 -6.39 2.65
N ARG A 394 -1.42 -6.16 1.67
CA ARG A 394 -2.86 -6.13 1.87
C ARG A 394 -3.41 -7.50 2.24
N GLU A 395 -2.97 -8.57 1.57
CA GLU A 395 -3.37 -9.94 1.94
C GLU A 395 -2.97 -10.27 3.39
N ASN A 396 -1.76 -9.87 3.80
CA ASN A 396 -1.29 -10.02 5.18
C ASN A 396 -2.15 -9.20 6.16
N ALA A 397 -2.53 -7.96 5.81
CA ALA A 397 -3.44 -7.16 6.62
C ALA A 397 -4.80 -7.85 6.80
N PHE A 398 -5.37 -8.39 5.71
CA PHE A 398 -6.59 -9.19 5.76
C PHE A 398 -6.45 -10.42 6.65
N TYR A 399 -5.37 -11.19 6.46
CA TYR A 399 -5.06 -12.38 7.27
C TYR A 399 -4.98 -12.06 8.77
N ARG A 400 -4.32 -10.97 9.14
CA ARG A 400 -4.22 -10.52 10.53
C ARG A 400 -5.56 -10.12 11.12
N HIS A 401 -6.44 -9.49 10.34
CA HIS A 401 -7.81 -9.23 10.78
C HIS A 401 -8.58 -10.54 11.02
N LEU A 402 -8.39 -11.57 10.19
CA LEU A 402 -9.01 -12.88 10.41
C LEU A 402 -8.50 -13.56 11.69
N GLN A 403 -7.21 -13.44 12.02
CA GLN A 403 -6.67 -13.89 13.30
C GLN A 403 -7.33 -13.14 14.47
N ASN A 404 -7.39 -11.81 14.38
CA ASN A 404 -8.01 -10.97 15.41
C ASN A 404 -9.49 -11.32 15.62
N VAL A 405 -10.25 -11.56 14.54
CA VAL A 405 -11.64 -12.02 14.62
C VAL A 405 -11.73 -13.32 15.42
N TYR A 406 -10.89 -14.30 15.10
CA TYR A 406 -10.90 -15.60 15.77
C TYR A 406 -10.58 -15.47 17.26
N ASP A 407 -9.49 -14.80 17.60
CA ASP A 407 -9.00 -14.68 18.97
C ASP A 407 -9.96 -13.83 19.83
N THR A 408 -10.49 -12.74 19.27
CA THR A 408 -11.44 -11.87 19.97
C THR A 408 -12.73 -12.61 20.30
N ILE A 409 -13.33 -13.30 19.33
CA ILE A 409 -14.59 -14.02 19.56
C ILE A 409 -14.40 -15.21 20.50
N ASN A 410 -13.30 -15.96 20.39
CA ASN A 410 -13.05 -17.08 21.28
C ASN A 410 -12.75 -16.65 22.71
N SER A 411 -12.10 -15.50 22.90
CA SER A 411 -11.78 -14.94 24.22
C SER A 411 -12.97 -14.24 24.90
N LEU A 412 -14.12 -14.09 24.23
CA LEU A 412 -15.31 -13.51 24.84
C LEU A 412 -15.75 -14.29 26.10
N PRO A 413 -16.12 -13.58 27.19
CA PRO A 413 -16.76 -14.19 28.36
C PRO A 413 -17.94 -15.08 27.95
N LYS A 414 -18.16 -16.18 28.66
CA LYS A 414 -19.22 -17.16 28.32
C LYS A 414 -20.63 -16.55 28.46
N GLU A 415 -20.73 -15.52 29.28
CA GLU A 415 -21.93 -14.78 29.64
C GLU A 415 -22.29 -13.70 28.60
N THR A 416 -21.39 -13.45 27.62
CA THR A 416 -21.63 -12.48 26.54
C THR A 416 -22.87 -12.90 25.76
N SER A 417 -23.80 -11.94 25.56
CA SER A 417 -25.03 -12.23 24.83
C SER A 417 -24.74 -12.58 23.37
N VAL A 418 -25.58 -13.44 22.79
CA VAL A 418 -25.47 -13.83 21.36
C VAL A 418 -25.52 -12.61 20.44
N LEU A 419 -26.34 -11.62 20.78
CA LEU A 419 -26.48 -10.39 19.99
C LEU A 419 -25.22 -9.55 20.04
N ASP A 420 -24.59 -9.41 21.22
CA ASP A 420 -23.34 -8.66 21.36
C ASP A 420 -22.18 -9.35 20.66
N ALA A 421 -22.07 -10.68 20.80
CA ALA A 421 -21.07 -11.47 20.10
C ALA A 421 -21.21 -11.35 18.58
N ARG A 422 -22.44 -11.38 18.07
CA ARG A 422 -22.73 -11.20 16.63
C ARG A 422 -22.41 -9.80 16.16
N ARG A 423 -22.83 -8.76 16.89
CA ARG A 423 -22.51 -7.37 16.56
C ARG A 423 -21.00 -7.16 16.50
N LEU A 424 -20.26 -7.64 17.50
CA LEU A 424 -18.80 -7.53 17.53
C LEU A 424 -18.16 -8.29 16.36
N GLY A 425 -18.56 -9.54 16.12
CA GLY A 425 -18.03 -10.33 15.01
C GLY A 425 -18.27 -9.67 13.65
N THR A 426 -19.47 -9.13 13.44
CA THR A 426 -19.81 -8.40 12.22
C THR A 426 -18.93 -7.17 12.01
N GLU A 427 -18.72 -6.34 13.04
CA GLU A 427 -17.85 -5.18 12.94
C GLU A 427 -16.39 -5.57 12.63
N LEU A 428 -15.86 -6.62 13.28
CA LEU A 428 -14.52 -7.13 12.98
C LEU A 428 -14.40 -7.67 11.54
N PHE A 429 -15.43 -8.33 11.02
CA PHE A 429 -15.45 -8.76 9.62
C PHE A 429 -15.57 -7.59 8.64
N LYS A 430 -16.33 -6.54 8.95
CA LYS A 430 -16.36 -5.32 8.12
C LYS A 430 -14.95 -4.72 7.98
N GLN A 431 -14.23 -4.62 9.09
CA GLN A 431 -12.82 -4.16 9.08
C GLN A 431 -11.93 -5.08 8.25
N ALA A 432 -12.09 -6.40 8.38
CA ALA A 432 -11.37 -7.36 7.55
C ALA A 432 -11.68 -7.14 6.05
N PHE A 433 -12.96 -7.03 5.67
CA PHE A 433 -13.35 -6.90 4.26
C PHE A 433 -13.02 -5.54 3.64
N GLN A 434 -12.73 -4.51 4.43
CA GLN A 434 -12.14 -3.27 3.91
C GLN A 434 -10.74 -3.50 3.31
N GLN A 435 -10.05 -4.57 3.71
CA GLN A 435 -8.72 -4.96 3.21
C GLN A 435 -8.78 -5.75 1.90
N VAL A 436 -9.94 -6.05 1.34
CA VAL A 436 -10.04 -6.81 0.07
C VAL A 436 -10.92 -6.06 -0.93
N PRO A 437 -10.57 -6.04 -2.22
CA PRO A 437 -11.41 -5.39 -3.22
C PRO A 437 -12.73 -6.16 -3.36
N TYR A 438 -13.84 -5.43 -3.30
CA TYR A 438 -15.15 -6.03 -3.52
C TYR A 438 -16.06 -5.15 -4.38
N VAL A 439 -17.05 -5.79 -4.99
CA VAL A 439 -18.20 -5.13 -5.60
C VAL A 439 -19.48 -5.85 -5.22
N ILE A 440 -20.52 -5.08 -4.90
CA ILE A 440 -21.87 -5.56 -4.63
C ILE A 440 -22.81 -4.87 -5.61
N LYS A 441 -23.58 -5.64 -6.37
CA LYS A 441 -24.59 -5.15 -7.33
C LYS A 441 -25.98 -5.64 -6.92
N GLY A 442 -26.97 -4.76 -7.03
CA GLY A 442 -28.39 -5.15 -6.88
C GLY A 442 -28.98 -4.95 -5.48
N LEU A 443 -28.46 -4.02 -4.68
CA LEU A 443 -28.98 -3.72 -3.34
C LEU A 443 -30.47 -3.30 -3.38
N GLU A 444 -30.91 -2.69 -4.48
CA GLU A 444 -32.31 -2.32 -4.72
C GLU A 444 -33.27 -3.52 -4.79
N ASN A 445 -32.75 -4.74 -4.98
CA ASN A 445 -33.54 -5.97 -4.99
C ASN A 445 -33.86 -6.51 -3.59
N LEU A 446 -33.27 -5.93 -2.55
CA LEU A 446 -33.48 -6.35 -1.18
C LEU A 446 -34.90 -6.00 -0.68
N PRO A 447 -35.59 -6.92 0.01
CA PRO A 447 -36.87 -6.63 0.64
C PRO A 447 -36.78 -5.50 1.68
N LYS A 448 -37.88 -4.80 1.94
CA LYS A 448 -37.91 -3.77 3.01
C LYS A 448 -37.76 -4.35 4.43
N LYS A 449 -38.06 -5.64 4.61
CA LYS A 449 -38.03 -6.32 5.90
C LYS A 449 -36.86 -7.30 5.96
N ALA A 450 -36.14 -7.27 7.09
CA ALA A 450 -34.98 -8.11 7.36
C ALA A 450 -35.31 -9.62 7.39
N GLY A 451 -36.50 -10.00 7.85
CA GLY A 451 -36.99 -11.38 7.96
C GLY A 451 -37.24 -12.07 6.63
N SER A 452 -36.17 -12.29 5.88
CA SER A 452 -36.15 -12.96 4.58
C SER A 452 -35.20 -14.15 4.62
N LEU A 453 -35.44 -15.13 3.74
CA LEU A 453 -34.58 -16.28 3.53
C LEU A 453 -33.57 -15.94 2.44
N PHE A 454 -32.32 -15.77 2.82
CA PHE A 454 -31.21 -15.48 1.92
C PHE A 454 -30.57 -16.79 1.48
N ILE A 455 -30.67 -17.11 0.19
CA ILE A 455 -30.00 -18.27 -0.40
C ILE A 455 -28.75 -17.81 -1.13
N TYR A 456 -27.68 -18.61 -1.04
CA TYR A 456 -26.42 -18.28 -1.70
C TYR A 456 -25.64 -19.52 -2.12
N ASN A 457 -24.91 -19.42 -3.23
CA ASN A 457 -23.95 -20.44 -3.63
C ASN A 457 -22.72 -20.37 -2.71
N HIS A 458 -22.22 -21.50 -2.24
CA HIS A 458 -21.18 -21.59 -1.23
C HIS A 458 -19.83 -21.95 -1.86
N LEU A 459 -18.83 -21.11 -1.64
CA LEU A 459 -17.52 -21.29 -2.27
C LEU A 459 -16.52 -21.96 -1.34
N LEU A 460 -15.57 -22.69 -1.93
CA LEU A 460 -14.39 -23.18 -1.23
C LEU A 460 -13.63 -21.99 -0.62
N GLY A 461 -12.92 -22.21 0.48
CA GLY A 461 -12.05 -21.17 1.05
C GLY A 461 -10.66 -21.20 0.42
N SER A 462 -10.10 -20.02 0.14
CA SER A 462 -8.68 -19.88 -0.25
C SER A 462 -7.73 -20.53 0.77
N ALA A 463 -6.66 -21.14 0.28
CA ALA A 463 -5.61 -21.70 1.14
C ALA A 463 -4.90 -20.63 1.98
N THR A 464 -4.79 -19.40 1.48
CA THR A 464 -4.13 -18.27 2.15
C THR A 464 -4.91 -17.74 3.35
N ASN A 465 -6.21 -18.03 3.44
CA ASN A 465 -7.08 -17.59 4.55
C ASN A 465 -7.15 -18.61 5.70
N ARG A 466 -6.36 -19.70 5.66
CA ARG A 466 -6.36 -20.73 6.71
C ARG A 466 -5.55 -20.26 7.90
N LEU A 467 -6.18 -20.21 9.08
CA LEU A 467 -5.51 -19.82 10.32
C LEU A 467 -4.50 -20.89 10.79
N PRO A 468 -3.54 -20.55 11.69
CA PRO A 468 -2.47 -21.47 12.10
C PRO A 468 -2.97 -22.76 12.76
N ASN A 469 -4.08 -22.69 13.51
CA ASN A 469 -4.74 -23.85 14.11
C ASN A 469 -5.54 -24.70 13.09
N GLY A 470 -5.56 -24.28 11.82
CA GLY A 470 -6.28 -24.96 10.74
C GLY A 470 -7.70 -24.45 10.50
N PHE A 471 -8.20 -23.49 11.29
CA PHE A 471 -9.54 -22.92 11.14
C PHE A 471 -9.74 -22.27 9.77
N ARG A 472 -10.94 -22.44 9.21
CA ARG A 472 -11.38 -21.80 7.96
C ARG A 472 -12.75 -21.16 8.14
N PHE A 473 -12.81 -19.88 7.87
CA PHE A 473 -14.07 -19.16 7.77
C PHE A 473 -14.77 -19.44 6.43
N SER A 474 -16.09 -19.42 6.44
CA SER A 474 -16.89 -19.32 5.21
C SER A 474 -16.96 -17.84 4.83
N MET A 475 -15.98 -17.40 4.04
CA MET A 475 -15.75 -16.00 3.67
C MET A 475 -16.97 -15.37 2.99
N ASP A 476 -17.54 -16.07 2.03
CA ASP A 476 -18.78 -15.71 1.35
C ASP A 476 -19.92 -15.36 2.32
N ALA A 477 -20.23 -16.24 3.26
CA ALA A 477 -21.33 -16.04 4.18
C ALA A 477 -21.01 -14.98 5.24
N GLN A 478 -19.76 -14.86 5.68
CA GLN A 478 -19.36 -13.76 6.55
C GLN A 478 -19.50 -12.42 5.83
N PHE A 479 -19.14 -12.37 4.55
CA PHE A 479 -19.29 -11.18 3.71
C PHE A 479 -20.78 -10.84 3.51
N ILE A 480 -21.63 -11.81 3.19
CA ILE A 480 -23.08 -11.58 3.08
C ILE A 480 -23.65 -11.05 4.40
N GLY A 481 -23.33 -11.68 5.53
CA GLY A 481 -23.83 -11.28 6.83
C GLY A 481 -23.41 -9.86 7.22
N SER A 482 -22.13 -9.53 7.04
CA SER A 482 -21.55 -8.25 7.47
C SER A 482 -21.67 -7.12 6.46
N MET A 483 -21.38 -7.39 5.19
CA MET A 483 -21.28 -6.37 4.14
C MET A 483 -22.58 -6.18 3.37
N VAL A 484 -23.53 -7.14 3.41
CA VAL A 484 -24.84 -7.02 2.76
C VAL A 484 -25.96 -6.85 3.79
N ILE A 485 -26.22 -7.85 4.62
CA ILE A 485 -27.41 -7.87 5.48
C ILE A 485 -27.31 -6.82 6.59
N ASP A 486 -26.22 -6.81 7.36
CA ASP A 486 -26.09 -5.89 8.49
C ASP A 486 -26.07 -4.41 8.06
N ASN A 487 -25.38 -4.10 6.96
CA ASN A 487 -25.37 -2.73 6.42
C ASN A 487 -26.75 -2.21 6.00
N GLU A 488 -27.66 -3.09 5.56
CA GLU A 488 -28.98 -2.70 5.06
C GLU A 488 -30.07 -2.75 6.13
N TYR A 489 -29.92 -3.63 7.13
CA TYR A 489 -30.95 -3.89 8.14
C TYR A 489 -30.52 -3.58 9.58
N GLY A 490 -29.24 -3.29 9.83
CA GLY A 490 -28.68 -3.08 11.18
C GLY A 490 -28.63 -4.34 12.05
N VAL A 491 -28.86 -5.52 11.45
CA VAL A 491 -28.80 -6.82 12.12
C VAL A 491 -28.12 -7.85 11.21
N SER A 492 -27.10 -8.53 11.71
CA SER A 492 -26.50 -9.66 10.98
C SER A 492 -27.41 -10.88 10.98
N GLY A 493 -27.49 -11.55 9.84
CA GLY A 493 -28.28 -12.76 9.66
C GLY A 493 -27.80 -13.94 10.48
N GLN A 494 -28.73 -14.81 10.85
CA GLN A 494 -28.47 -16.12 11.44
C GLN A 494 -28.19 -17.13 10.34
N ARG A 495 -27.26 -18.06 10.60
CA ARG A 495 -26.83 -19.05 9.60
C ARG A 495 -27.24 -20.46 10.00
N VAL A 496 -27.48 -21.29 9.00
CA VAL A 496 -27.52 -22.74 9.17
C VAL A 496 -26.12 -23.28 8.89
N ILE A 497 -25.56 -24.01 9.85
CA ILE A 497 -24.18 -24.49 9.81
C ILE A 497 -24.10 -25.97 10.17
N ARG A 498 -23.17 -26.68 9.54
CA ARG A 498 -22.87 -28.05 9.95
C ARG A 498 -22.07 -28.09 11.25
N ARG A 499 -22.31 -29.13 12.04
CA ARG A 499 -21.50 -29.56 13.17
C ARG A 499 -20.07 -29.88 12.75
N SER A 500 -19.17 -29.79 13.72
CA SER A 500 -17.77 -30.12 13.61
C SER A 500 -17.59 -31.59 13.21
N LYS A 501 -16.67 -31.85 12.27
CA LYS A 501 -16.17 -33.23 12.03
C LYS A 501 -15.13 -33.58 13.10
N GLU A 502 -14.75 -34.86 13.20
CA GLU A 502 -13.81 -35.36 14.23
C GLU A 502 -12.49 -34.56 14.33
N SER A 503 -12.05 -33.92 13.24
CA SER A 503 -10.82 -33.11 13.18
C SER A 503 -11.02 -31.59 13.34
N GLU A 504 -12.25 -31.10 13.57
CA GLU A 504 -12.60 -29.67 13.61
C GLU A 504 -13.12 -29.21 14.98
N PHE A 505 -12.48 -29.63 16.08
CA PHE A 505 -13.00 -29.42 17.44
C PHE A 505 -13.32 -27.97 17.84
N TRP A 506 -12.72 -26.99 17.18
CA TRP A 506 -12.93 -25.55 17.42
C TRP A 506 -14.14 -24.93 16.72
N ARG A 507 -14.76 -25.62 15.74
CA ARG A 507 -15.74 -25.00 14.85
C ARG A 507 -17.06 -24.73 15.56
N ASP A 508 -17.55 -25.70 16.32
CA ASP A 508 -18.79 -25.56 17.09
C ASP A 508 -18.68 -24.46 18.15
N ASP A 509 -17.55 -24.40 18.87
CA ASP A 509 -17.31 -23.38 19.89
C ASP A 509 -17.33 -21.97 19.31
N PHE A 510 -16.65 -21.75 18.17
CA PHE A 510 -16.63 -20.46 17.51
C PHE A 510 -18.02 -20.06 17.00
N TYR A 511 -18.67 -20.93 16.22
CA TYR A 511 -19.96 -20.57 15.62
C TYR A 511 -21.13 -20.59 16.60
N GLY A 512 -21.00 -21.29 17.72
CA GLY A 512 -21.99 -21.33 18.80
C GLY A 512 -22.17 -19.98 19.47
N ARG A 513 -21.13 -19.13 19.49
CA ARG A 513 -21.20 -17.76 20.02
C ARG A 513 -22.25 -16.90 19.31
N PHE A 514 -22.55 -17.19 18.05
CA PHE A 514 -23.48 -16.41 17.24
C PHE A 514 -24.90 -16.95 17.24
N GLY A 515 -25.21 -18.01 18.02
CA GLY A 515 -26.54 -18.62 18.04
C GLY A 515 -26.99 -19.13 16.68
N ASN A 516 -26.07 -19.64 15.86
CA ASN A 516 -26.41 -20.24 14.57
C ASN A 516 -27.20 -21.55 14.74
N ILE A 517 -27.97 -21.93 13.73
CA ILE A 517 -28.72 -23.19 13.70
C ILE A 517 -27.76 -24.29 13.25
N PHE A 518 -27.56 -25.30 14.10
CA PHE A 518 -26.67 -26.42 13.80
C PHE A 518 -27.42 -27.62 13.23
N ILE A 519 -26.84 -28.23 12.20
CA ILE A 519 -27.23 -29.53 11.66
C ILE A 519 -26.01 -30.46 11.63
N ASN A 520 -26.19 -31.77 11.72
CA ASN A 520 -25.11 -32.75 11.63
C ASN A 520 -24.57 -32.84 10.20
N SER A 521 -25.48 -32.99 9.24
CA SER A 521 -25.15 -33.20 7.83
C SER A 521 -26.31 -32.77 6.94
N TRP A 522 -26.01 -32.07 5.84
CA TRP A 522 -27.01 -31.78 4.82
C TRP A 522 -27.46 -33.03 4.06
N GLU A 523 -26.64 -34.07 3.99
CA GLU A 523 -26.96 -35.32 3.27
C GLU A 523 -27.92 -36.21 4.09
N ASP A 524 -27.83 -36.15 5.41
CA ASP A 524 -28.57 -37.01 6.33
C ASP A 524 -29.83 -36.34 6.91
N LEU A 525 -30.10 -35.08 6.55
CA LEU A 525 -31.23 -34.29 7.04
C LEU A 525 -32.56 -34.71 6.38
N ALA A 526 -33.09 -35.86 6.79
CA ALA A 526 -34.31 -36.44 6.22
C ALA A 526 -35.60 -35.92 6.89
N THR A 527 -36.67 -35.77 6.08
CA THR A 527 -37.95 -35.12 6.41
C THR A 527 -38.75 -35.74 7.56
N ASP A 528 -38.37 -36.94 8.03
CA ASP A 528 -39.03 -37.69 9.10
C ASP A 528 -38.13 -37.90 10.33
N THR A 529 -37.11 -37.04 10.51
CA THR A 529 -36.17 -37.11 11.62
C THR A 529 -36.39 -35.97 12.62
N PRO A 530 -36.17 -36.20 13.94
CA PRO A 530 -36.24 -35.12 14.92
C PRO A 530 -35.33 -33.94 14.60
N GLU A 531 -34.19 -34.23 13.98
CA GLU A 531 -33.23 -33.20 13.53
C GLU A 531 -33.82 -32.29 12.45
N TYR A 532 -34.56 -32.84 11.48
CA TYR A 532 -35.27 -32.05 10.48
C TYR A 532 -36.38 -31.20 11.09
N ASP A 533 -37.17 -31.77 11.99
CA ASP A 533 -38.24 -31.04 12.69
C ASP A 533 -37.67 -29.87 13.50
N ASP A 534 -36.56 -30.09 14.22
CA ASP A 534 -35.85 -29.05 14.96
C ASP A 534 -35.26 -27.97 14.04
N PHE A 535 -34.68 -28.37 12.90
CA PHE A 535 -34.18 -27.44 11.90
C PHE A 535 -35.30 -26.55 11.35
N ILE A 536 -36.43 -27.12 10.93
CA ILE A 536 -37.57 -26.38 10.40
C ILE A 536 -38.12 -25.44 11.47
N LYS A 537 -38.38 -25.94 12.68
CA LYS A 537 -38.94 -25.14 13.78
C LYS A 537 -38.07 -23.93 14.11
N HIS A 538 -36.78 -24.11 14.37
CA HIS A 538 -35.87 -23.00 14.69
C HIS A 538 -35.76 -21.99 13.55
N SER A 539 -35.76 -22.48 12.30
CA SER A 539 -35.68 -21.62 11.12
C SER A 539 -36.96 -20.79 10.93
N GLN A 540 -38.13 -21.40 11.14
CA GLN A 540 -39.41 -20.68 11.13
C GLN A 540 -39.48 -19.62 12.24
N ASP A 541 -39.05 -19.97 13.46
CA ASP A 541 -39.05 -19.03 14.59
C ASP A 541 -38.14 -17.83 14.32
N THR A 542 -36.97 -18.06 13.73
CA THR A 542 -36.04 -16.99 13.28
C THR A 542 -36.74 -16.03 12.31
N LEU A 543 -37.39 -16.57 11.28
CA LEU A 543 -38.06 -15.77 10.26
C LEU A 543 -39.29 -15.03 10.81
N ARG A 544 -40.09 -15.66 11.70
CA ARG A 544 -41.23 -15.03 12.37
C ARG A 544 -40.81 -13.87 13.29
N GLN A 545 -39.63 -13.95 13.89
CA GLN A 545 -39.02 -12.86 14.66
C GLN A 545 -38.44 -11.75 13.77
N ASN A 546 -38.65 -11.81 12.46
CA ASN A 546 -38.11 -10.88 11.47
C ASN A 546 -36.57 -10.84 11.44
N PHE A 547 -35.91 -11.94 11.81
CA PHE A 547 -34.47 -12.09 11.67
C PHE A 547 -34.09 -12.66 10.28
N PRO A 548 -33.05 -12.11 9.62
CA PRO A 548 -32.53 -12.68 8.38
C PRO A 548 -32.00 -14.09 8.61
N LEU A 549 -32.35 -15.04 7.74
CA LEU A 549 -31.85 -16.41 7.78
C LEU A 549 -31.08 -16.73 6.50
N MET A 550 -29.87 -17.26 6.62
CA MET A 550 -29.02 -17.63 5.49
C MET A 550 -28.86 -19.14 5.36
N ILE A 551 -29.12 -19.67 4.16
CA ILE A 551 -28.97 -21.09 3.83
C ILE A 551 -28.27 -21.24 2.48
N SER A 552 -27.25 -22.09 2.41
CA SER A 552 -26.71 -22.50 1.11
C SER A 552 -27.49 -23.72 0.61
N PRO A 553 -28.26 -23.60 -0.50
CA PRO A 553 -29.09 -24.70 -0.98
C PRO A 553 -28.28 -25.86 -1.56
N GLU A 554 -27.00 -25.69 -1.88
CA GLU A 554 -26.16 -26.78 -2.41
C GLU A 554 -25.52 -27.67 -1.34
N GLY A 555 -25.61 -27.28 -0.05
CA GLY A 555 -25.16 -28.07 1.11
C GLY A 555 -23.65 -28.33 1.20
N LYS A 556 -22.88 -28.02 0.16
CA LYS A 556 -21.43 -28.20 0.02
C LYS A 556 -20.82 -26.99 -0.66
N SER A 557 -19.52 -26.80 -0.47
CA SER A 557 -18.76 -25.73 -1.11
C SER A 557 -18.10 -26.18 -2.42
N PHE A 558 -18.10 -25.33 -3.44
CA PHE A 558 -17.48 -25.59 -4.76
C PHE A 558 -16.51 -24.47 -5.18
N GLY A 559 -15.68 -24.71 -6.20
CA GLY A 559 -14.96 -23.61 -6.85
C GLY A 559 -15.92 -22.71 -7.61
N THR A 560 -15.57 -21.43 -7.83
CA THR A 560 -16.47 -20.45 -8.48
C THR A 560 -17.08 -20.96 -9.78
N HIS A 561 -16.27 -21.54 -10.68
CA HIS A 561 -16.74 -22.05 -11.97
C HIS A 561 -17.50 -23.39 -11.90
N GLN A 562 -17.52 -24.03 -10.74
CA GLN A 562 -18.21 -25.30 -10.50
C GLN A 562 -19.51 -25.10 -9.70
N SER A 563 -19.74 -23.88 -9.21
CA SER A 563 -20.87 -23.51 -8.39
C SER A 563 -22.02 -22.93 -9.25
N PRO A 564 -23.29 -23.16 -8.90
CA PRO A 564 -23.72 -24.04 -7.84
C PRO A 564 -23.68 -25.54 -8.19
N GLY A 565 -23.45 -26.34 -7.15
CA GLY A 565 -23.73 -27.77 -7.14
C GLY A 565 -25.24 -28.06 -7.17
N ALA A 566 -25.61 -29.33 -6.95
CA ALA A 566 -27.01 -29.73 -6.91
C ALA A 566 -27.76 -29.06 -5.75
N PHE A 567 -28.89 -28.40 -6.03
CA PHE A 567 -29.73 -27.81 -4.99
C PHE A 567 -30.51 -28.87 -4.22
N LEU A 568 -30.34 -28.86 -2.91
CA LEU A 568 -31.12 -29.60 -1.93
C LEU A 568 -32.45 -28.89 -1.67
N PRO A 569 -33.50 -29.63 -1.31
CA PRO A 569 -34.85 -29.08 -1.19
C PRO A 569 -35.04 -28.25 0.10
N HIS A 570 -34.22 -28.42 1.13
CA HIS A 570 -34.49 -27.96 2.49
C HIS A 570 -34.77 -26.46 2.65
N ALA A 571 -34.03 -25.58 1.95
CA ALA A 571 -34.29 -24.14 2.00
C ALA A 571 -35.69 -23.78 1.43
N PHE A 572 -36.10 -24.50 0.38
CA PHE A 572 -37.37 -24.29 -0.30
C PHE A 572 -38.52 -24.98 0.47
N GLU A 573 -38.29 -26.16 1.04
CA GLU A 573 -39.23 -26.82 1.95
C GLU A 573 -39.51 -25.95 3.18
N LEU A 574 -38.48 -25.33 3.78
CA LEU A 574 -38.65 -24.35 4.85
C LEU A 574 -39.58 -23.21 4.42
N ALA A 575 -39.33 -22.59 3.27
CA ALA A 575 -40.16 -21.50 2.78
C ALA A 575 -41.62 -21.94 2.56
N GLY A 576 -41.83 -23.12 1.96
CA GLY A 576 -43.16 -23.69 1.74
C GLY A 576 -43.89 -24.09 3.03
N SER A 577 -43.16 -24.57 4.05
CA SER A 577 -43.72 -25.00 5.33
C SER A 577 -44.41 -23.87 6.12
N MET A 578 -44.12 -22.61 5.79
CA MET A 578 -44.70 -21.44 6.43
C MET A 578 -46.04 -20.99 5.80
N GLY A 579 -46.50 -21.63 4.72
CA GLY A 579 -47.81 -21.37 4.11
C GLY A 579 -48.01 -19.90 3.75
N SER A 580 -49.05 -19.25 4.28
CA SER A 580 -49.32 -17.82 4.02
C SER A 580 -48.30 -16.88 4.66
N GLU A 581 -47.49 -17.35 5.61
CA GLU A 581 -46.37 -16.61 6.23
C GLU A 581 -45.04 -16.86 5.50
N GLU A 582 -45.03 -17.46 4.30
CA GLU A 582 -43.79 -17.75 3.57
C GLU A 582 -42.85 -16.53 3.51
N PRO A 583 -41.53 -16.70 3.70
CA PRO A 583 -40.57 -15.61 3.63
C PRO A 583 -40.35 -15.15 2.19
N TRP A 584 -39.70 -14.00 2.00
CA TRP A 584 -39.09 -13.71 0.70
C TRP A 584 -37.81 -14.55 0.55
N ILE A 585 -37.64 -15.22 -0.58
CA ILE A 585 -36.39 -15.86 -0.95
C ILE A 585 -35.55 -14.83 -1.72
N VAL A 586 -34.37 -14.50 -1.18
CA VAL A 586 -33.43 -13.53 -1.75
C VAL A 586 -32.21 -14.29 -2.30
N PRO A 587 -32.03 -14.36 -3.63
CA PRO A 587 -30.86 -15.03 -4.22
C PRO A 587 -29.64 -14.11 -4.19
N ILE A 588 -28.60 -14.53 -3.48
CA ILE A 588 -27.31 -13.83 -3.39
C ILE A 588 -26.24 -14.67 -4.06
N VAL A 589 -25.71 -14.17 -5.15
CA VAL A 589 -24.71 -14.85 -5.96
C VAL A 589 -23.34 -14.32 -5.59
N VAL A 590 -22.39 -15.21 -5.32
CA VAL A 590 -21.01 -14.85 -4.98
C VAL A 590 -20.01 -15.48 -5.95
N ALA A 591 -18.93 -14.76 -6.25
CA ALA A 591 -17.83 -15.22 -7.08
C ALA A 591 -16.47 -14.80 -6.49
N ASN A 592 -15.45 -15.63 -6.73
CA ASN A 592 -14.02 -15.43 -6.41
C ASN A 592 -13.62 -15.49 -4.92
N PHE A 593 -14.52 -15.86 -4.01
CA PHE A 593 -14.18 -16.04 -2.58
C PHE A 593 -13.26 -17.27 -2.34
N ASP A 594 -13.16 -18.18 -3.31
CA ASP A 594 -12.26 -19.32 -3.34
C ASP A 594 -10.85 -18.98 -3.84
N GLN A 595 -10.66 -17.78 -4.38
CA GLN A 595 -9.39 -17.34 -4.93
C GLN A 595 -8.60 -16.48 -3.92
N ARG A 596 -7.30 -16.32 -4.19
CA ARG A 596 -6.40 -15.46 -3.40
C ARG A 596 -6.95 -14.03 -3.39
N ALA A 597 -7.04 -13.43 -2.20
CA ALA A 597 -7.80 -12.20 -1.95
C ALA A 597 -7.16 -10.94 -2.56
N ASP A 598 -5.88 -11.02 -2.92
CA ASP A 598 -5.11 -9.92 -3.48
C ASP A 598 -5.02 -9.91 -5.01
N HIS A 599 -5.40 -11.00 -5.67
CA HIS A 599 -5.39 -11.13 -7.13
C HIS A 599 -6.80 -11.05 -7.75
N ASN A 600 -7.86 -10.93 -6.95
CA ASN A 600 -9.25 -11.02 -7.41
C ASN A 600 -10.18 -10.08 -6.66
N ILE A 601 -11.35 -9.80 -7.24
CA ILE A 601 -12.40 -8.98 -6.64
C ILE A 601 -13.51 -9.88 -6.11
N TYR A 602 -13.81 -9.77 -4.82
CA TYR A 602 -14.96 -10.43 -4.20
C TYR A 602 -16.24 -9.82 -4.77
N THR A 603 -16.98 -10.62 -5.53
CA THR A 603 -18.11 -10.12 -6.31
C THR A 603 -19.41 -10.71 -5.80
N VAL A 604 -20.37 -9.83 -5.52
CA VAL A 604 -21.72 -10.20 -5.07
C VAL A 604 -22.77 -9.60 -5.99
N ILE A 605 -23.71 -10.42 -6.45
CA ILE A 605 -24.90 -9.98 -7.19
C ILE A 605 -26.15 -10.44 -6.43
N ILE A 606 -27.02 -9.49 -6.12
CA ILE A 606 -28.30 -9.73 -5.45
C ILE A 606 -29.39 -9.73 -6.52
N LYS A 607 -30.09 -10.85 -6.69
CA LYS A 607 -31.21 -10.96 -7.63
C LYS A 607 -32.53 -10.62 -6.95
N ARG A 608 -33.54 -10.34 -7.76
CA ARG A 608 -34.89 -9.97 -7.29
C ARG A 608 -35.48 -11.07 -6.41
N ALA A 609 -35.91 -10.68 -5.22
CA ALA A 609 -36.56 -11.59 -4.27
C ALA A 609 -37.89 -12.13 -4.83
N PHE A 610 -38.24 -13.37 -4.46
CA PHE A 610 -39.48 -14.02 -4.88
C PHE A 610 -40.13 -14.83 -3.75
N LYS A 611 -41.41 -15.15 -3.92
CA LYS A 611 -42.14 -16.11 -3.08
C LYS A 611 -42.09 -17.48 -3.72
N LEU A 612 -41.90 -18.55 -2.94
CA LEU A 612 -41.81 -19.89 -3.53
C LEU A 612 -43.11 -20.27 -4.23
N SER A 613 -44.24 -19.94 -3.60
CA SER A 613 -45.58 -20.16 -4.15
C SER A 613 -45.81 -19.50 -5.51
N SER A 614 -45.08 -18.42 -5.83
CA SER A 614 -45.21 -17.72 -7.11
C SER A 614 -44.41 -18.37 -8.24
N ARG A 615 -43.59 -19.39 -7.95
CA ARG A 615 -42.69 -20.04 -8.92
C ARG A 615 -43.01 -21.51 -9.13
N VAL A 616 -43.48 -22.22 -8.10
CA VAL A 616 -43.75 -23.66 -8.16
C VAL A 616 -44.84 -24.04 -7.16
N ASP A 617 -45.62 -25.08 -7.49
CA ASP A 617 -46.41 -25.79 -6.50
C ASP A 617 -45.47 -26.64 -5.64
N TYR A 618 -45.11 -26.12 -4.47
CA TYR A 618 -44.18 -26.76 -3.55
C TYR A 618 -44.79 -27.95 -2.80
N THR A 619 -46.11 -28.18 -2.92
CA THR A 619 -46.77 -29.36 -2.33
C THR A 619 -46.60 -30.60 -3.21
N ASP A 620 -46.35 -30.43 -4.50
CA ASP A 620 -45.96 -31.51 -5.41
C ASP A 620 -44.44 -31.69 -5.45
N LYS A 621 -43.96 -32.77 -4.81
CA LYS A 621 -42.53 -33.14 -4.76
C LYS A 621 -41.88 -33.26 -6.15
N LYS A 622 -42.62 -33.71 -7.17
CA LYS A 622 -42.08 -33.81 -8.54
C LYS A 622 -41.93 -32.42 -9.17
N ALA A 623 -42.92 -31.54 -8.98
CA ALA A 623 -42.84 -30.16 -9.44
C ALA A 623 -41.69 -29.42 -8.77
N LEU A 624 -41.54 -29.56 -7.44
CA LEU A 624 -40.43 -28.97 -6.68
C LEU A 624 -39.08 -29.46 -7.20
N ASN A 625 -38.86 -30.77 -7.35
CA ASN A 625 -37.59 -31.30 -7.88
C ASN A 625 -37.26 -30.78 -9.28
N LYS A 626 -38.26 -30.65 -10.16
CA LYS A 626 -38.08 -30.07 -11.50
C LYS A 626 -37.72 -28.58 -11.42
N PHE A 627 -38.34 -27.83 -10.51
CA PHE A 627 -38.01 -26.44 -10.24
C PHE A 627 -36.56 -26.30 -9.74
N LEU A 628 -36.13 -27.11 -8.78
CA LEU A 628 -34.77 -27.06 -8.24
C LEU A 628 -33.71 -27.25 -9.34
N ALA A 629 -33.89 -28.24 -10.22
CA ALA A 629 -32.98 -28.48 -11.33
C ALA A 629 -32.96 -27.31 -12.33
N ALA A 630 -34.12 -26.75 -12.68
CA ALA A 630 -34.20 -25.60 -13.58
C ALA A 630 -33.59 -24.34 -12.95
N TYR A 631 -33.87 -24.10 -11.67
CA TYR A 631 -33.37 -22.94 -10.94
C TYR A 631 -31.87 -23.04 -10.67
N GLN A 632 -31.33 -24.24 -10.49
CA GLN A 632 -29.87 -24.46 -10.43
C GLN A 632 -29.19 -23.99 -11.73
N GLU A 633 -29.72 -24.35 -12.91
CA GLU A 633 -29.17 -23.89 -14.19
C GLU A 633 -29.31 -22.38 -14.39
N GLU A 634 -30.44 -21.80 -14.00
CA GLU A 634 -30.63 -20.33 -13.96
C GLU A 634 -29.56 -19.67 -13.06
N TYR A 635 -29.31 -20.24 -11.88
CA TYR A 635 -28.35 -19.73 -10.92
C TYR A 635 -26.89 -19.83 -11.40
N LYS A 636 -26.53 -20.88 -12.15
CA LYS A 636 -25.22 -20.95 -12.85
C LYS A 636 -25.02 -19.76 -13.79
N GLY A 637 -26.07 -19.36 -14.49
CA GLY A 637 -26.07 -18.14 -15.31
C GLY A 637 -25.74 -16.89 -14.49
N TYR A 638 -26.25 -16.79 -13.27
CA TYR A 638 -25.93 -15.69 -12.37
C TYR A 638 -24.49 -15.72 -11.87
N VAL A 639 -23.92 -16.90 -11.58
CA VAL A 639 -22.51 -17.03 -11.20
C VAL A 639 -21.60 -16.54 -12.33
N ASN A 640 -21.93 -16.89 -13.57
CA ASN A 640 -21.21 -16.35 -14.74
C ASN A 640 -21.35 -14.82 -14.85
N GLU A 641 -22.53 -14.25 -14.57
CA GLU A 641 -22.73 -12.79 -14.49
C GLU A 641 -21.77 -12.15 -13.47
N ALA A 642 -21.62 -12.76 -12.29
CA ALA A 642 -20.71 -12.29 -11.24
C ALA A 642 -19.23 -12.38 -11.64
N VAL A 643 -18.83 -13.46 -12.33
CA VAL A 643 -17.47 -13.60 -12.88
C VAL A 643 -17.17 -12.53 -13.93
N GLU A 644 -18.07 -12.29 -14.88
CA GLU A 644 -17.87 -11.26 -15.90
C GLU A 644 -17.83 -9.85 -15.30
N LEU A 645 -18.68 -9.57 -14.30
CA LEU A 645 -18.64 -8.30 -13.57
C LEU A 645 -17.29 -8.07 -12.90
N SER A 646 -16.72 -9.10 -12.27
CA SER A 646 -15.38 -9.02 -11.68
C SER A 646 -14.32 -8.69 -12.73
N ARG A 647 -14.39 -9.27 -13.94
CA ARG A 647 -13.43 -9.00 -15.02
C ARG A 647 -13.59 -7.59 -15.58
N GLU A 648 -14.83 -7.14 -15.77
CA GLU A 648 -15.15 -5.79 -16.25
C GLU A 648 -14.58 -4.74 -15.29
N ILE A 649 -14.78 -4.91 -13.98
CA ILE A 649 -14.29 -3.96 -12.98
C ILE A 649 -12.77 -4.04 -12.82
N HIS A 650 -12.18 -5.24 -12.91
CA HIS A 650 -10.73 -5.35 -12.90
C HIS A 650 -10.09 -4.59 -14.08
N GLN A 651 -10.71 -4.67 -15.26
CA GLN A 651 -10.25 -3.94 -16.44
C GLN A 651 -10.56 -2.44 -16.36
N TYR A 652 -11.72 -2.06 -15.81
CA TYR A 652 -12.18 -0.68 -15.70
C TYR A 652 -12.65 -0.38 -14.26
N PRO A 653 -11.71 -0.12 -13.32
CA PRO A 653 -12.03 0.11 -11.91
C PRO A 653 -13.08 1.20 -11.67
N ILE A 654 -13.10 2.24 -12.50
CA ILE A 654 -14.08 3.34 -12.43
C ILE A 654 -15.54 2.87 -12.55
N PHE A 655 -15.81 1.73 -13.20
CA PHE A 655 -17.15 1.16 -13.32
C PHE A 655 -17.69 0.60 -12.00
N SER A 656 -16.83 0.40 -11.00
CA SER A 656 -17.27 0.02 -9.64
C SER A 656 -18.11 1.09 -8.95
N GLY A 657 -18.03 2.35 -9.38
CA GLY A 657 -18.81 3.48 -8.86
C GLY A 657 -20.13 3.75 -9.60
N LYS A 658 -20.59 2.85 -10.49
CA LYS A 658 -21.88 3.00 -11.19
C LYS A 658 -23.05 2.97 -10.20
N ASN A 659 -24.15 3.67 -10.52
CA ASN A 659 -25.38 3.62 -9.73
C ASN A 659 -25.87 2.17 -9.57
N GLY A 660 -26.28 1.79 -8.35
CA GLY A 660 -26.69 0.43 -7.99
C GLY A 660 -25.54 -0.48 -7.53
N TYR A 661 -24.31 0.05 -7.47
CA TYR A 661 -23.11 -0.68 -7.05
C TYR A 661 -22.64 -0.12 -5.71
N ARG A 662 -22.14 -0.99 -4.83
CA ARG A 662 -21.36 -0.63 -3.65
C ARG A 662 -20.00 -1.32 -3.74
N SER A 663 -18.92 -0.55 -3.72
CA SER A 663 -17.56 -1.06 -3.91
C SER A 663 -16.54 -0.21 -3.17
N ASN A 664 -15.42 -0.83 -2.78
CA ASN A 664 -14.23 -0.15 -2.26
C ASN A 664 -13.05 -0.18 -3.26
N VAL A 665 -13.24 -0.64 -4.51
CA VAL A 665 -12.13 -0.85 -5.47
C VAL A 665 -11.33 0.44 -5.72
N MET A 666 -12.00 1.60 -5.73
CA MET A 666 -11.36 2.91 -5.94
C MET A 666 -10.74 3.52 -4.67
N SER A 667 -11.10 3.03 -3.49
CA SER A 667 -10.66 3.55 -2.18
C SER A 667 -10.00 2.48 -1.32
N LEU A 668 -9.51 1.41 -1.95
CA LEU A 668 -9.00 0.24 -1.26
C LEU A 668 -7.75 0.58 -0.46
N ASN A 669 -7.84 0.41 0.85
CA ASN A 669 -6.73 0.46 1.79
C ASN A 669 -5.90 1.77 1.78
N GLN A 670 -6.54 2.93 1.58
CA GLN A 670 -5.82 4.20 1.51
C GLN A 670 -5.04 4.52 2.79
N ILE A 671 -5.57 4.15 3.97
CA ILE A 671 -4.94 4.46 5.25
C ILE A 671 -3.66 3.63 5.48
N ASP A 672 -3.67 2.29 5.29
CA ASP A 672 -2.45 1.50 5.51
C ASP A 672 -1.37 1.86 4.51
N VAL A 673 -1.77 2.01 3.25
CA VAL A 673 -0.89 2.45 2.19
C VAL A 673 -0.24 3.78 2.54
N GLU A 674 -1.01 4.71 3.12
CA GLU A 674 -0.48 6.02 3.48
C GLU A 674 0.45 5.97 4.69
N PHE A 675 0.08 5.29 5.76
CA PHE A 675 0.70 5.48 7.07
C PHE A 675 1.45 4.27 7.63
N GLU A 676 1.34 3.07 7.05
CA GLU A 676 1.94 1.85 7.64
C GLU A 676 3.44 2.00 7.88
N SER A 677 4.17 2.64 6.95
CA SER A 677 5.60 2.89 7.11
C SER A 677 5.92 3.78 8.31
N ASP A 678 5.13 4.84 8.53
CA ASP A 678 5.28 5.76 9.66
C ASP A 678 4.92 5.07 10.98
N VAL A 679 3.87 4.25 10.99
CA VAL A 679 3.43 3.48 12.16
C VAL A 679 4.48 2.43 12.54
N ARG A 680 5.04 1.71 11.57
CA ARG A 680 6.14 0.76 11.81
C ARG A 680 7.38 1.46 12.36
N GLU A 681 7.74 2.63 11.83
CA GLU A 681 8.85 3.43 12.37
C GLU A 681 8.63 3.75 13.86
N LEU A 682 7.41 4.21 14.20
CA LEU A 682 7.02 4.50 15.58
C LEU A 682 7.14 3.25 16.47
N GLU A 683 6.56 2.12 16.05
CA GLU A 683 6.63 0.85 16.80
C GLU A 683 8.08 0.44 17.09
N PHE A 684 8.99 0.56 16.12
CA PHE A 684 10.40 0.23 16.31
C PHE A 684 11.12 1.17 17.27
N HIS A 685 10.81 2.47 17.25
CA HIS A 685 11.35 3.43 18.23
C HIS A 685 10.89 3.14 19.66
N LEU A 686 9.71 2.57 19.82
CA LEU A 686 9.09 2.29 21.12
C LEU A 686 9.43 0.89 21.66
N ALA A 687 9.86 -0.04 20.82
CA ALA A 687 10.05 -1.46 21.18
C ALA A 687 11.00 -1.73 22.36
N TYR A 688 11.89 -0.80 22.69
CA TYR A 688 12.85 -0.91 23.81
C TYR A 688 12.59 0.08 24.94
N GLN A 689 11.45 0.79 24.91
CA GLN A 689 11.12 1.75 25.94
C GLN A 689 10.38 1.06 27.09
N GLU A 690 11.05 0.97 28.23
CA GLU A 690 10.45 0.53 29.48
C GLU A 690 9.96 1.73 30.29
N TYR A 691 8.77 1.59 30.87
CA TYR A 691 8.17 2.58 31.76
C TYR A 691 8.04 1.97 33.15
N LYS A 692 8.21 2.80 34.17
CA LYS A 692 8.05 2.35 35.56
C LYS A 692 6.60 1.98 35.86
N GLU A 693 5.66 2.60 35.16
CA GLU A 693 4.22 2.55 35.38
C GLU A 693 3.46 2.64 34.03
N GLN A 694 2.12 2.62 34.07
CA GLN A 694 1.28 2.94 32.90
C GLN A 694 1.57 4.36 32.39
N PRO A 695 2.00 4.56 31.14
CA PRO A 695 2.49 5.86 30.66
C PRO A 695 1.37 6.86 30.37
N VAL A 696 1.74 8.13 30.16
CA VAL A 696 0.87 9.18 29.60
C VAL A 696 1.13 9.30 28.12
N ALA A 697 0.13 9.01 27.30
CA ALA A 697 0.24 8.93 25.85
C ALA A 697 0.01 10.28 25.18
N PHE A 698 1.03 10.79 24.47
CA PHE A 698 0.92 11.96 23.60
C PHE A 698 0.68 11.50 22.17
N TYR A 699 -0.55 11.67 21.66
CA TYR A 699 -1.00 11.05 20.42
C TYR A 699 -1.32 12.08 19.32
N GLY A 700 -0.96 11.77 18.08
CA GLY A 700 -1.46 12.50 16.91
C GLY A 700 -0.43 12.77 15.80
N SER A 701 -0.49 13.97 15.21
CA SER A 701 0.18 14.24 13.92
C SER A 701 1.69 14.53 14.02
N SER A 702 2.30 14.95 12.90
CA SER A 702 3.72 15.29 12.82
C SER A 702 4.14 16.37 13.81
N THR A 703 3.22 17.22 14.27
CA THR A 703 3.48 18.21 15.33
C THR A 703 3.82 17.52 16.65
N MET A 704 3.22 16.36 16.94
CA MET A 704 3.62 15.56 18.09
C MET A 704 4.91 14.80 17.80
N ARG A 705 5.00 14.13 16.64
CA ARG A 705 6.18 13.31 16.26
C ARG A 705 7.49 14.08 16.24
N LEU A 706 7.49 15.31 15.71
CA LEU A 706 8.70 16.11 15.48
C LEU A 706 9.18 16.89 16.70
N TRP A 707 8.57 16.66 17.87
CA TRP A 707 8.95 17.32 19.12
C TRP A 707 10.31 16.81 19.62
N SER A 708 11.39 17.42 19.14
CA SER A 708 12.78 16.95 19.33
C SER A 708 13.19 16.75 20.78
N ASP A 709 12.78 17.65 21.66
CA ASP A 709 13.14 17.62 23.09
C ASP A 709 12.07 16.98 23.99
N PHE A 710 11.08 16.27 23.41
CA PHE A 710 9.98 15.65 24.17
C PHE A 710 10.46 14.82 25.36
N ALA A 711 11.43 13.92 25.13
CA ALA A 711 11.96 13.05 26.17
C ALA A 711 12.62 13.82 27.31
N ARG A 712 13.24 14.97 27.04
CA ARG A 712 13.87 15.82 28.06
C ARG A 712 12.84 16.37 29.05
N HIS A 713 11.60 16.59 28.60
CA HIS A 713 10.57 17.26 29.42
C HIS A 713 9.58 16.29 30.05
N PHE A 714 9.26 15.18 29.39
CA PHE A 714 8.16 14.31 29.81
C PHE A 714 8.57 12.89 30.21
N ARG A 715 9.80 12.45 29.92
CA ARG A 715 10.22 11.06 30.20
C ARG A 715 10.20 10.74 31.70
N ASP A 716 10.63 11.68 32.55
CA ASP A 716 10.60 11.51 34.01
C ASP A 716 9.19 11.48 34.61
N LYS A 717 8.16 11.81 33.80
CA LYS A 717 6.74 11.75 34.14
C LYS A 717 6.01 10.57 33.47
N ASP A 718 6.76 9.62 32.91
CA ASP A 718 6.29 8.50 32.07
C ASP A 718 5.53 8.96 30.81
N GLY A 719 5.90 10.11 30.24
CA GLY A 719 5.36 10.55 28.96
C GLY A 719 5.91 9.72 27.80
N ILE A 720 5.02 9.23 26.95
CA ILE A 720 5.34 8.52 25.69
C ILE A 720 4.81 9.31 24.50
N ASN A 721 5.66 9.52 23.49
CA ASN A 721 5.26 10.17 22.25
C ASN A 721 4.81 9.12 21.24
N LEU A 722 3.52 9.13 20.93
CA LEU A 722 2.83 8.25 19.99
C LEU A 722 2.42 8.99 18.70
N GLY A 723 3.08 10.12 18.41
CA GLY A 723 2.86 10.86 17.18
C GLY A 723 3.49 10.19 15.95
N PHE A 724 2.80 10.20 14.81
CA PHE A 724 3.31 9.66 13.55
C PHE A 724 3.16 10.64 12.38
N GLY A 725 3.92 10.41 11.30
CA GLY A 725 4.06 11.35 10.19
C GLY A 725 2.75 11.55 9.42
N GLY A 726 2.37 12.81 9.17
CA GLY A 726 1.21 13.13 8.33
C GLY A 726 -0.16 12.73 8.89
N ALA A 727 -0.24 12.23 10.13
CA ALA A 727 -1.48 11.64 10.66
C ALA A 727 -2.68 12.59 10.51
N THR A 728 -3.76 12.07 9.95
CA THR A 728 -5.12 12.61 10.03
C THR A 728 -5.83 12.05 11.25
N LEU A 729 -6.96 12.62 11.66
CA LEU A 729 -7.79 12.01 12.71
C LEU A 729 -8.34 10.66 12.29
N GLU A 730 -8.67 10.49 11.02
CA GLU A 730 -9.09 9.19 10.48
C GLU A 730 -8.01 8.12 10.68
N ALA A 731 -6.75 8.45 10.37
CA ALA A 731 -5.63 7.56 10.65
C ALA A 731 -5.44 7.31 12.15
N CYS A 732 -5.68 8.33 12.99
CA CYS A 732 -5.62 8.17 14.45
C CYS A 732 -6.71 7.23 14.98
N VAL A 733 -7.92 7.30 14.43
CA VAL A 733 -9.03 6.39 14.76
C VAL A 733 -8.69 4.97 14.30
N TYR A 734 -8.13 4.83 13.10
CA TYR A 734 -7.78 3.55 12.50
C TYR A 734 -6.66 2.82 13.26
N TYR A 735 -5.57 3.52 13.61
CA TYR A 735 -4.42 2.91 14.30
C TYR A 735 -4.52 2.91 15.83
N PHE A 736 -5.61 3.39 16.41
CA PHE A 736 -5.78 3.50 17.85
C PHE A 736 -5.46 2.18 18.59
N GLU A 737 -6.04 1.06 18.15
CA GLU A 737 -5.86 -0.24 18.79
C GLU A 737 -4.40 -0.73 18.70
N ARG A 738 -3.72 -0.39 17.60
CA ARG A 738 -2.35 -0.82 17.33
C ARG A 738 -1.31 0.05 18.02
N ILE A 739 -1.54 1.35 18.13
CA ILE A 739 -0.58 2.30 18.70
C ILE A 739 -0.83 2.53 20.19
N ILE A 740 -2.08 2.65 20.64
CA ILE A 740 -2.40 3.08 22.01
C ILE A 740 -2.49 1.88 22.97
N LEU A 741 -3.28 0.86 22.63
CA LEU A 741 -3.63 -0.22 23.56
C LEU A 741 -2.43 -1.05 24.07
N PRO A 742 -1.37 -1.31 23.27
CA PRO A 742 -0.21 -2.03 23.78
C PRO A 742 0.46 -1.35 24.98
N HIS A 743 0.33 -0.03 25.10
CA HIS A 743 0.94 0.75 26.17
C HIS A 743 0.02 0.94 27.39
N LYS A 744 -1.27 0.63 27.30
CA LYS A 744 -2.25 0.77 28.40
C LYS A 744 -2.11 2.10 29.16
N PRO A 745 -2.20 3.25 28.46
CA PRO A 745 -1.89 4.53 29.08
C PRO A 745 -2.91 4.90 30.15
N ARG A 746 -2.44 5.62 31.19
CA ARG A 746 -3.28 6.15 32.26
C ARG A 746 -3.97 7.47 31.88
N SER A 747 -3.45 8.18 30.88
CA SER A 747 -4.01 9.42 30.34
C SER A 747 -3.56 9.63 28.89
N LEU A 748 -4.37 10.36 28.10
CA LEU A 748 -4.03 10.77 26.73
C LEU A 748 -3.97 12.29 26.58
N VAL A 749 -2.99 12.76 25.81
CA VAL A 749 -2.88 14.13 25.30
C VAL A 749 -2.93 14.06 23.78
N ILE A 750 -3.97 14.60 23.16
CA ILE A 750 -4.27 14.40 21.73
C ILE A 750 -4.10 15.71 20.96
N TYR A 751 -3.33 15.66 19.86
CA TYR A 751 -3.21 16.74 18.88
C TYR A 751 -3.30 16.18 17.44
N ALA A 752 -4.42 16.41 16.77
CA ALA A 752 -4.60 16.15 15.33
C ALA A 752 -5.69 17.06 14.75
N GLY A 753 -5.89 17.03 13.43
CA GLY A 753 -6.93 17.81 12.75
C GLY A 753 -6.41 18.93 11.83
N ASP A 754 -5.15 19.36 11.98
CA ASP A 754 -4.60 20.37 11.07
C ASP A 754 -4.44 19.80 9.66
N ASN A 755 -3.99 18.55 9.52
CA ASN A 755 -3.89 17.85 8.23
C ASN A 755 -5.26 17.59 7.61
N ASP A 756 -6.27 17.20 8.40
CA ASP A 756 -7.63 16.98 7.94
C ASP A 756 -8.22 18.25 7.30
N ILE A 757 -8.06 19.40 7.98
CA ILE A 757 -8.45 20.71 7.42
C ILE A 757 -7.61 21.08 6.20
N GLY A 758 -6.32 20.72 6.22
CA GLY A 758 -5.41 20.82 5.06
C GLY A 758 -5.94 20.07 3.84
N ASN A 759 -6.55 18.90 4.07
CA ASN A 759 -7.18 18.04 3.07
C ASN A 759 -8.66 18.39 2.88
N HIS A 760 -9.04 19.66 3.08
CA HIS A 760 -10.36 20.22 2.82
C HIS A 760 -11.52 19.68 3.68
N CYS A 761 -11.24 18.98 4.79
CA CYS A 761 -12.30 18.65 5.75
C CYS A 761 -12.82 19.92 6.42
N ASP A 762 -14.15 20.00 6.58
CA ASP A 762 -14.78 21.06 7.35
C ASP A 762 -14.68 20.81 8.87
N SER A 763 -15.07 21.82 9.65
CA SER A 763 -15.02 21.74 11.11
C SER A 763 -15.88 20.61 11.70
N ASN A 764 -17.02 20.29 11.08
CA ASN A 764 -17.93 19.28 11.59
C ASN A 764 -17.34 17.88 11.40
N LYS A 765 -16.80 17.60 10.22
CA LYS A 765 -16.15 16.30 9.95
C LYS A 765 -14.98 16.04 10.88
N VAL A 766 -14.16 17.06 11.15
CA VAL A 766 -13.06 16.96 12.11
C VAL A 766 -13.56 16.64 13.52
N VAL A 767 -14.64 17.29 13.96
CA VAL A 767 -15.25 17.02 15.29
C VAL A 767 -15.88 15.63 15.36
N GLU A 768 -16.51 15.15 14.29
CA GLU A 768 -17.02 13.78 14.20
C GLU A 768 -15.91 12.74 14.40
N LEU A 769 -14.76 12.92 13.76
CA LEU A 769 -13.61 12.02 13.94
C LEU A 769 -13.04 12.06 15.37
N TYR A 770 -13.04 13.23 16.02
CA TYR A 770 -12.71 13.31 17.45
C TYR A 770 -13.73 12.53 18.31
N ILE A 771 -15.02 12.59 17.99
CA ILE A 771 -16.06 11.82 18.68
C ILE A 771 -15.80 10.32 18.51
N GLU A 772 -15.50 9.85 17.29
CA GLU A 772 -15.17 8.45 17.02
C GLU A 772 -13.94 7.99 17.83
N LEU A 773 -12.89 8.82 17.89
CA LEU A 773 -11.68 8.53 18.68
C LEU A 773 -12.00 8.45 20.18
N LEU A 774 -12.79 9.40 20.71
CA LEU A 774 -13.23 9.39 22.11
C LEU A 774 -14.10 8.16 22.42
N GLN A 775 -14.97 7.73 21.50
CA GLN A 775 -15.76 6.51 21.66
C GLN A 775 -14.88 5.25 21.69
N LYS A 776 -13.81 5.19 20.90
CA LYS A 776 -12.81 4.11 21.00
C LYS A 776 -12.11 4.12 22.35
N ILE A 777 -11.71 5.30 22.83
CA ILE A 777 -11.11 5.44 24.17
C ILE A 777 -12.08 4.94 25.25
N ASP A 778 -13.35 5.35 25.22
CA ASP A 778 -14.34 4.91 26.22
C ASP A 778 -14.60 3.40 26.18
N ARG A 779 -14.54 2.79 24.99
CA ARG A 779 -14.72 1.35 24.81
C ARG A 779 -13.55 0.53 25.36
N HIS A 780 -12.32 0.97 25.12
CA HIS A 780 -11.12 0.17 25.42
C HIS A 780 -10.37 0.60 26.69
N LEU A 781 -10.49 1.86 27.08
CA LEU A 781 -9.81 2.50 28.20
C LEU A 781 -10.82 3.36 29.00
N PRO A 782 -11.82 2.74 29.63
CA PRO A 782 -12.93 3.47 30.24
C PRO A 782 -12.45 4.39 31.37
N GLY A 783 -12.91 5.65 31.34
CA GLY A 783 -12.74 6.61 32.43
C GLY A 783 -11.42 7.38 32.48
N ILE A 784 -10.44 7.08 31.60
CA ILE A 784 -9.13 7.74 31.67
C ILE A 784 -9.20 9.25 31.28
N PRO A 785 -8.36 10.10 31.90
CA PRO A 785 -8.25 11.52 31.53
C PRO A 785 -7.76 11.73 30.10
N VAL A 786 -8.43 12.64 29.37
CA VAL A 786 -8.07 13.04 28.00
C VAL A 786 -7.90 14.54 27.90
N THR A 787 -6.75 15.00 27.39
CA THR A 787 -6.49 16.40 27.07
C THR A 787 -6.52 16.59 25.56
N LEU A 788 -7.42 17.44 25.07
CA LEU A 788 -7.50 17.84 23.66
C LEU A 788 -6.73 19.16 23.49
N ILE A 789 -5.67 19.13 22.68
CA ILE A 789 -4.90 20.34 22.35
C ILE A 789 -5.58 21.06 21.17
N SER A 790 -5.67 22.39 21.25
CA SER A 790 -6.11 23.23 20.13
C SER A 790 -5.32 22.97 18.84
N ILE A 791 -6.01 22.89 17.72
CA ILE A 791 -5.42 22.82 16.37
C ILE A 791 -4.68 24.14 16.08
N LYS A 792 -3.40 24.06 15.67
CA LYS A 792 -2.60 25.25 15.33
C LYS A 792 -2.99 25.79 13.95
N CYS A 793 -2.97 27.11 13.78
CA CYS A 793 -2.85 27.72 12.46
C CYS A 793 -1.37 28.01 12.18
N SER A 794 -0.81 27.39 11.13
CA SER A 794 0.53 27.69 10.64
C SER A 794 0.47 28.76 9.55
N PRO A 795 1.58 29.49 9.27
CA PRO A 795 1.60 30.45 8.17
C PRO A 795 1.24 29.79 6.82
N ALA A 796 1.67 28.54 6.59
CA ALA A 796 1.28 27.76 5.41
C ALA A 796 -0.24 27.48 5.31
N ARG A 797 -0.98 27.54 6.43
CA ARG A 797 -2.43 27.29 6.49
C ARG A 797 -3.24 28.52 6.89
N ILE A 798 -2.69 29.73 6.71
CA ILE A 798 -3.37 30.98 7.11
C ILE A 798 -4.76 31.13 6.47
N LYS A 799 -4.93 30.67 5.23
CA LYS A 799 -6.22 30.69 4.50
C LYS A 799 -7.31 29.83 5.17
N MET A 800 -6.93 28.88 6.02
CA MET A 800 -7.83 27.96 6.72
C MET A 800 -8.11 28.39 8.17
N ARG A 801 -7.62 29.56 8.60
CA ARG A 801 -7.70 30.04 9.99
C ARG A 801 -9.13 30.04 10.54
N SER A 802 -10.12 30.48 9.76
CA SER A 802 -11.52 30.53 10.19
C SER A 802 -12.08 29.14 10.52
N THR A 803 -11.77 28.13 9.69
CA THR A 803 -12.14 26.73 9.94
C THR A 803 -11.44 26.22 11.19
N ILE A 804 -10.14 26.47 11.35
CA ILE A 804 -9.35 26.05 12.51
C ILE A 804 -9.92 26.64 13.81
N GLU A 805 -10.18 27.95 13.85
CA GLU A 805 -10.75 28.62 15.02
C GLU A 805 -12.16 28.11 15.35
N LYS A 806 -13.00 27.88 14.33
CA LYS A 806 -14.32 27.28 14.51
C LYS A 806 -14.23 25.87 15.09
N THR A 807 -13.34 25.02 14.57
CA THR A 807 -13.09 23.67 15.08
C THR A 807 -12.61 23.73 16.53
N ASN A 808 -11.66 24.61 16.86
CA ASN A 808 -11.16 24.80 18.23
C ASN A 808 -12.28 25.16 19.23
N ILE A 809 -13.21 26.03 18.84
CA ILE A 809 -14.40 26.35 19.65
C ILE A 809 -15.27 25.10 19.86
N GLN A 810 -15.45 24.28 18.83
CA GLN A 810 -16.23 23.04 18.94
C GLN A 810 -15.52 21.99 19.81
N LEU A 811 -14.20 21.85 19.73
CA LEU A 811 -13.40 20.97 20.60
C LEU A 811 -13.48 21.37 22.07
N ALA A 812 -13.43 22.67 22.36
CA ALA A 812 -13.62 23.18 23.71
C ALA A 812 -15.02 22.88 24.29
N ARG A 813 -16.05 22.78 23.42
CA ARG A 813 -17.40 22.35 23.82
C ARG A 813 -17.46 20.83 23.99
N LEU A 814 -16.88 20.07 23.07
CA LEU A 814 -16.82 18.60 23.12
C LEU A 814 -16.12 18.11 24.40
N ALA A 815 -15.03 18.76 24.81
CA ALA A 815 -14.35 18.42 26.06
C ALA A 815 -15.26 18.53 27.30
N LYS A 816 -16.31 19.35 27.26
CA LYS A 816 -17.28 19.49 28.36
C LYS A 816 -18.38 18.43 28.35
N THR A 817 -18.58 17.72 27.23
CA THR A 817 -19.64 16.71 27.12
C THR A 817 -19.18 15.32 27.57
N ARG A 818 -17.86 15.07 27.63
CA ARG A 818 -17.27 13.83 28.11
C ARG A 818 -16.61 14.06 29.48
N PRO A 819 -16.94 13.28 30.53
CA PRO A 819 -16.21 13.32 31.80
C PRO A 819 -14.70 13.11 31.62
N ASN A 820 -13.89 13.59 32.57
CA ASN A 820 -12.44 13.43 32.53
C ASN A 820 -11.81 13.87 31.20
N THR A 821 -12.31 14.97 30.62
CA THR A 821 -11.77 15.54 29.39
C THR A 821 -11.51 17.04 29.58
N GLN A 822 -10.33 17.52 29.18
CA GLN A 822 -9.97 18.93 29.20
C GLN A 822 -9.56 19.40 27.81
N TYR A 823 -9.85 20.67 27.53
CA TYR A 823 -9.36 21.36 26.34
C TYR A 823 -8.24 22.31 26.75
N LEU A 824 -7.10 22.26 26.05
CA LEU A 824 -5.95 23.13 26.27
C LEU A 824 -5.67 23.96 25.01
N ASP A 825 -5.78 25.28 25.14
CA ASP A 825 -5.46 26.21 24.06
C ASP A 825 -3.96 26.49 24.00
N LEU A 826 -3.29 25.88 23.04
CA LEU A 826 -1.89 26.13 22.70
C LEU A 826 -1.75 26.98 21.43
N PHE A 827 -2.81 27.15 20.66
CA PHE A 827 -2.80 27.95 19.43
C PHE A 827 -2.57 29.42 19.75
N SER A 828 -3.21 29.95 20.80
CA SER A 828 -3.01 31.35 21.21
C SER A 828 -1.55 31.70 21.57
N THR A 829 -0.75 30.74 22.03
CA THR A 829 0.69 30.97 22.31
C THR A 829 1.49 31.33 21.05
N LEU A 830 1.02 30.88 19.89
CA LEU A 830 1.63 31.11 18.58
C LEU A 830 1.26 32.46 17.97
N LEU A 831 0.32 33.17 18.60
CA LEU A 831 -0.13 34.49 18.18
C LEU A 831 0.63 35.60 18.92
N ASP A 832 0.85 36.71 18.25
CA ASP A 832 1.34 37.93 18.85
C ASP A 832 0.20 38.73 19.53
N LYS A 833 0.55 39.90 20.09
CA LYS A 833 -0.41 40.77 20.77
C LYS A 833 -1.50 41.36 19.85
N HIS A 834 -1.32 41.29 18.54
CA HIS A 834 -2.27 41.73 17.52
C HIS A 834 -3.12 40.57 16.98
N GLY A 835 -2.85 39.33 17.40
CA GLY A 835 -3.52 38.14 16.90
C GLY A 835 -2.91 37.59 15.61
N GLU A 836 -1.71 38.05 15.22
CA GLU A 836 -0.98 37.58 14.04
C GLU A 836 -0.05 36.40 14.37
N ILE A 837 0.20 35.52 13.40
CA ILE A 837 1.04 34.33 13.61
C ILE A 837 2.51 34.75 13.75
N LYS A 838 3.17 34.30 14.82
CA LYS A 838 4.62 34.48 15.01
C LYS A 838 5.40 33.53 14.10
N GLU A 839 5.75 33.98 12.90
CA GLU A 839 6.47 33.15 11.91
C GLU A 839 7.80 32.57 12.43
N ASN A 840 8.48 33.28 13.35
CA ASN A 840 9.73 32.82 13.95
C ASN A 840 9.59 31.61 14.90
N LEU A 841 8.37 31.12 15.12
CA LEU A 841 8.06 29.89 15.86
C LEU A 841 7.87 28.67 14.95
N PHE A 842 8.00 28.84 13.64
CA PHE A 842 7.89 27.77 12.65
C PHE A 842 9.26 27.45 12.04
N GLU A 843 9.38 26.26 11.49
CA GLU A 843 10.51 25.86 10.65
C GLU A 843 10.47 26.57 9.30
N GLY A 844 11.53 26.40 8.50
CA GLY A 844 11.62 26.97 7.15
C GLY A 844 10.52 26.50 6.18
N ASP A 845 9.77 25.46 6.53
CA ASP A 845 8.60 25.01 5.76
C ASP A 845 7.31 25.76 6.09
N LYS A 846 7.34 26.69 7.06
CA LYS A 846 6.17 27.47 7.54
C LYS A 846 4.97 26.62 7.96
N LEU A 847 5.16 25.33 8.21
CA LEU A 847 4.11 24.38 8.58
C LEU A 847 4.38 23.77 9.96
N HIS A 848 5.61 23.31 10.19
CA HIS A 848 6.01 22.65 11.42
C HIS A 848 6.54 23.64 12.46
N LEU A 849 6.35 23.31 13.73
CA LEU A 849 6.85 24.11 14.85
C LEU A 849 8.36 23.90 15.01
N ASN A 850 9.07 24.96 15.37
CA ASN A 850 10.48 24.87 15.76
C ASN A 850 10.62 24.76 17.30
N HIS A 851 11.86 24.59 17.79
CA HIS A 851 12.12 24.41 19.22
C HIS A 851 11.51 25.51 20.12
N LYS A 852 11.45 26.77 19.67
CA LYS A 852 10.90 27.89 20.46
C LYS A 852 9.41 27.75 20.69
N ALA A 853 8.67 27.24 19.71
CA ALA A 853 7.25 26.94 19.87
C ALA A 853 7.04 25.78 20.86
N TYR A 854 7.85 24.72 20.73
CA TYR A 854 7.79 23.58 21.64
C TYR A 854 8.12 23.96 23.09
N ASP A 855 9.01 24.92 23.34
CA ASP A 855 9.26 25.45 24.68
C ASP A 855 8.00 26.11 25.29
N LEU A 856 7.26 26.88 24.49
CA LEU A 856 6.01 27.50 24.92
C LEU A 856 4.93 26.45 25.23
N TRP A 857 4.78 25.46 24.36
CA TRP A 857 3.83 24.36 24.54
C TRP A 857 4.19 23.51 25.77
N THR A 858 5.48 23.19 25.96
CA THR A 858 5.99 22.49 27.14
C THR A 858 5.56 23.21 28.41
N LYS A 859 5.81 24.52 28.47
CA LYS A 859 5.47 25.32 29.65
C LYS A 859 3.98 25.24 29.98
N GLN A 860 3.10 25.41 28.98
CA GLN A 860 1.65 25.37 29.19
C GLN A 860 1.14 23.98 29.60
N LEU A 861 1.70 22.90 29.04
CA LEU A 861 1.34 21.54 29.42
C LEU A 861 1.78 21.19 30.85
N LEU A 862 2.89 21.75 31.32
CA LEU A 862 3.35 21.58 32.70
C LEU A 862 2.50 22.37 33.71
N GLU A 863 1.85 23.45 33.29
CA GLU A 863 0.90 24.18 34.15
C GLU A 863 -0.37 23.35 34.45
N THR A 864 -0.73 22.41 33.58
CA THR A 864 -1.86 21.48 33.75
C THR A 864 -1.43 20.07 34.16
N GLU A 865 -0.21 19.91 34.69
CA GLU A 865 0.36 18.60 34.99
C GLU A 865 -0.48 17.76 35.96
N GLY A 866 -1.23 18.42 36.85
CA GLY A 866 -2.10 17.77 37.81
C GLY A 866 -3.31 17.04 37.20
N PHE A 867 -3.69 17.36 35.96
CA PHE A 867 -4.71 16.60 35.23
C PHE A 867 -4.10 15.56 34.29
N ILE A 868 -2.95 15.89 33.68
CA ILE A 868 -2.31 15.06 32.66
C ILE A 868 -1.51 13.90 33.26
N PHE A 869 -0.76 14.15 34.33
CA PHE A 869 0.24 13.21 34.85
C PHE A 869 -0.12 12.60 36.21
N ASN A 870 -1.06 13.20 36.95
CA ASN A 870 -1.45 12.69 38.26
C ASN A 870 -2.01 11.27 38.17
N LYS A 871 -1.78 10.54 39.27
CA LYS A 871 -2.31 9.22 39.51
C LYS A 871 -3.57 9.42 40.36
N GLU A 872 -4.73 9.04 39.86
CA GLU A 872 -5.93 8.86 40.70
C GLU A 872 -5.87 7.52 41.44
#